data_AF-A0A9E3U3M3-F1
#
_entry.id   AF-A0A9E3U3M3-F1
#
_cell.length_a   1.000
_cell.length_b   1.000
_cell.length_c   1.000
_cell.angle_alpha   90.00
_cell.angle_beta   90.00
_cell.angle_gamma   90.00
#
_symmetry.space_group_name_H-M   'P 1'
#
loop_
_entity.id
_entity.type
_entity.pdbx_description
1 polymer ?
#
loop_
_entity_poly.entity_id
_entity_poly.type
_entity_poly.pdbx_seq_one_letter_code
_entity_poly.pdbx_strand_id
1 'polypeptide(L)'
;MSRRARALVVFLALVLFALSSTACAGRIVGTQDVELTYEADDPAFGGASPYGRDLRAMVLRRFMADSIGADVTQEGKRLRIVVDEALAAWVDELVTWPGSVLVLETDPMFAGAPRDEAGLVAKTETLEDGRVSRYWEGSRVDVTRALDQWIVDRDHRVVAEPMWATAGGATAPRYRTRVVWSRPLGELYEGVHVGWGEGGTLRLRAEKGTPADEVVTAARERQTARPGAARAEILVRGRTSLGHPSWSTDSAYVTFGAGIEAYARAQDEKQLLVSGRLPILRRVDAVGLPPNTGLATACFVVPVLLSLAWLVFVRRFDRAHPEPMWLVLTTFVLGALSTIPAGIAELALATATPWLDPRVVTFGGQLFAFPLAVVVFTIVVGLSEEGAKMLGATFAMRRPEFDEPVDGIVYGIVSSLGFAAAENIRYFAMTRLAAPIVVARCFMSVPAHMFFGAIWGYALGARLVEKRPRVLLFLLLAALGHGLFDALLSTDGGGVLAIFLNVALASVFVSLVRRSLRHGVVDDAVRRVRPDERKLFRVGRPGLFFLSSLALHVLAFGIVVLGGWYQLARHRPNATFVVGSSVMLALLAVAAFGISATLPLDVVVDGYGVTFGGAARSWSRIRRFEVKGDHVVLDCEGGPILLGPGSPDVIESLVAALREHVGTRVGERTATLESVAARD
;
A
#
# COMPACT_ATOMS: atom_id res chain seq x y z
N MET A 1 -12.99 -13.20 -30.30
CA MET A 1 -13.65 -13.40 -28.99
C MET A 1 -15.03 -14.00 -29.20
N SER A 2 -15.32 -15.16 -28.62
CA SER A 2 -16.68 -15.74 -28.63
C SER A 2 -17.64 -14.87 -27.80
N ARG A 3 -18.95 -14.89 -28.11
CA ARG A 3 -19.98 -14.16 -27.33
C ARG A 3 -19.94 -14.53 -25.84
N ARG A 4 -19.61 -15.78 -25.51
CA ARG A 4 -19.46 -16.27 -24.13
C ARG A 4 -18.29 -15.63 -23.38
N ALA A 5 -17.15 -15.42 -24.05
CA ALA A 5 -16.00 -14.75 -23.44
C ALA A 5 -16.28 -13.26 -23.15
N ARG A 6 -17.03 -12.56 -24.01
CA ARG A 6 -17.46 -11.18 -23.76
C ARG A 6 -18.43 -11.09 -22.59
N ALA A 7 -19.41 -11.99 -22.53
CA ALA A 7 -20.37 -12.06 -21.43
C ALA A 7 -19.67 -12.35 -20.08
N LEU A 8 -18.71 -13.26 -20.06
CA LEU A 8 -17.93 -13.58 -18.86
C LEU A 8 -17.11 -12.38 -18.37
N VAL A 9 -16.43 -11.69 -19.27
CA VAL A 9 -15.64 -10.47 -18.94
C VAL A 9 -16.53 -9.36 -18.39
N VAL A 10 -17.66 -9.08 -19.05
CA VAL A 10 -18.60 -8.04 -18.60
C VAL A 10 -19.21 -8.41 -17.26
N PHE A 11 -19.61 -9.67 -17.08
CA PHE A 11 -20.09 -10.18 -15.81
C PHE A 11 -19.04 -10.05 -14.69
N LEU A 12 -17.81 -10.46 -14.95
CA LEU A 12 -16.70 -10.36 -14.00
C LEU A 12 -16.34 -8.91 -13.65
N ALA A 13 -16.39 -7.98 -14.62
CA ALA A 13 -16.20 -6.56 -14.38
C ALA A 13 -17.33 -5.92 -13.56
N LEU A 14 -18.59 -6.33 -13.81
CA LEU A 14 -19.75 -5.91 -13.02
C LEU A 14 -19.70 -6.48 -11.60
N VAL A 15 -19.22 -7.72 -11.44
CA VAL A 15 -18.99 -8.35 -10.15
C VAL A 15 -17.87 -7.64 -9.40
N LEU A 16 -16.79 -7.22 -10.08
CA LEU A 16 -15.74 -6.41 -9.46
C LEU A 16 -16.27 -5.06 -8.98
N PHE A 17 -17.06 -4.38 -9.80
CA PHE A 17 -17.71 -3.11 -9.45
C PHE A 17 -18.64 -3.28 -8.23
N ALA A 18 -19.48 -4.33 -8.25
CA ALA A 18 -20.38 -4.65 -7.15
C ALA A 18 -19.61 -4.98 -5.86
N LEU A 19 -18.59 -5.83 -5.92
CA LEU A 19 -17.79 -6.23 -4.75
C LEU A 19 -16.99 -5.09 -4.16
N SER A 20 -16.44 -4.21 -5.02
CA SER A 20 -15.74 -3.00 -4.57
C SER A 20 -16.70 -2.01 -3.90
N SER A 21 -17.93 -1.93 -4.39
CA SER A 21 -18.97 -1.08 -3.78
C SER A 21 -19.50 -1.64 -2.45
N THR A 22 -19.60 -2.96 -2.30
CA THR A 22 -20.04 -3.61 -1.05
C THR A 22 -18.93 -3.68 0.00
N ALA A 23 -17.67 -3.87 -0.40
CA ALA A 23 -16.52 -3.91 0.51
C ALA A 23 -16.18 -2.53 1.13
N CYS A 24 -16.63 -1.45 0.50
CA CYS A 24 -16.44 -0.08 1.02
C CYS A 24 -17.52 0.38 2.02
N ALA A 25 -18.49 -0.47 2.39
CA ALA A 25 -19.51 -0.18 3.42
C ALA A 25 -20.21 1.21 3.30
N GLY A 26 -20.39 1.72 2.07
CA GLY A 26 -20.99 3.04 1.83
C GLY A 26 -20.07 4.26 2.02
N ARG A 27 -18.79 4.06 2.35
CA ARG A 27 -17.78 5.10 2.61
C ARG A 27 -16.92 5.46 1.40
N ILE A 28 -17.49 5.41 0.20
CA ILE A 28 -16.73 5.79 -1.00
C ILE A 28 -16.63 7.32 -1.01
N VAL A 29 -15.41 7.85 -1.16
CA VAL A 29 -15.22 9.30 -1.31
C VAL A 29 -16.18 9.88 -2.35
N GLY A 30 -16.93 10.91 -1.97
CA GLY A 30 -17.87 11.58 -2.85
C GLY A 30 -19.28 10.99 -2.84
N THR A 31 -19.61 10.02 -1.98
CA THR A 31 -21.01 9.55 -1.85
C THR A 31 -21.75 10.22 -0.71
N GLN A 32 -21.18 10.26 0.49
CA GLN A 32 -21.78 10.84 1.71
C GLN A 32 -20.77 11.78 2.38
N ASP A 33 -20.68 12.98 1.84
CA ASP A 33 -19.66 13.96 2.23
C ASP A 33 -20.30 15.11 3.02
N VAL A 34 -19.59 15.61 4.01
CA VAL A 34 -19.94 16.84 4.73
C VAL A 34 -18.76 17.81 4.66
N GLU A 35 -19.06 19.09 4.44
CA GLU A 35 -18.11 20.19 4.58
C GLU A 35 -18.27 20.82 5.97
N LEU A 36 -17.19 20.77 6.75
CA LEU A 36 -17.08 21.43 8.04
C LEU A 36 -16.22 22.68 7.88
N THR A 37 -16.76 23.84 8.24
CA THR A 37 -16.02 25.10 8.19
C THR A 37 -15.66 25.55 9.59
N TYR A 38 -14.38 25.91 9.77
CA TYR A 38 -13.83 26.42 11.02
C TYR A 38 -13.20 27.79 10.80
N GLU A 39 -13.21 28.61 11.84
CA GLU A 39 -12.54 29.90 11.89
C GLU A 39 -11.62 29.98 13.12
N ALA A 40 -10.40 30.47 12.92
CA ALA A 40 -9.43 30.67 14.00
C ALA A 40 -9.71 31.98 14.76
N ASP A 41 -9.79 31.88 16.09
CA ASP A 41 -10.10 33.03 16.96
C ASP A 41 -8.92 34.03 17.09
N ASP A 42 -7.71 33.67 16.67
CA ASP A 42 -6.51 34.49 16.87
C ASP A 42 -6.38 35.63 15.80
N PRO A 43 -6.31 36.92 16.22
CA PRO A 43 -6.07 38.05 15.33
C PRO A 43 -4.73 37.98 14.57
N ALA A 44 -3.68 37.35 15.13
CA ALA A 44 -2.31 37.34 14.61
C ALA A 44 -2.03 36.29 13.51
N PHE A 45 -3.01 35.42 13.20
CA PHE A 45 -2.90 34.49 12.07
C PHE A 45 -2.97 35.26 10.74
N GLY A 46 -1.78 35.51 10.18
CA GLY A 46 -1.53 36.36 9.01
C GLY A 46 -0.12 37.00 9.02
N GLY A 47 0.49 37.13 10.20
CA GLY A 47 1.89 37.55 10.41
C GLY A 47 2.83 36.39 10.77
N ALA A 48 4.03 36.69 11.30
CA ALA A 48 4.99 35.72 11.83
C ALA A 48 4.43 35.04 13.10
N SER A 49 3.48 34.12 12.92
CA SER A 49 2.87 33.34 13.99
C SER A 49 3.84 32.27 14.53
N PRO A 50 3.93 32.07 15.86
CA PRO A 50 4.72 30.99 16.47
C PRO A 50 4.18 29.58 16.13
N TYR A 51 2.96 29.46 15.60
CA TYR A 51 2.30 28.19 15.28
C TYR A 51 2.67 27.61 13.90
N GLY A 52 3.59 28.24 13.16
CA GLY A 52 3.86 27.87 11.77
C GLY A 52 2.79 28.42 10.81
N ARG A 53 3.19 28.79 9.59
CA ARG A 53 2.34 29.59 8.67
C ARG A 53 1.21 28.80 7.97
N ASP A 54 0.96 27.54 8.32
CA ASP A 54 0.08 26.64 7.57
C ASP A 54 -0.80 25.77 8.50
N LEU A 55 -1.95 26.32 8.87
CA LEU A 55 -2.97 25.66 9.71
C LEU A 55 -3.44 24.35 9.08
N ARG A 56 -3.60 24.34 7.76
CA ARG A 56 -3.96 23.15 6.99
C ARG A 56 -2.94 22.04 7.19
N ALA A 57 -1.64 22.32 7.12
CA ALA A 57 -0.60 21.31 7.32
C ALA A 57 -0.65 20.69 8.72
N MET A 58 -0.98 21.49 9.75
CA MET A 58 -1.09 21.00 11.14
C MET A 58 -2.31 20.10 11.32
N VAL A 59 -3.46 20.49 10.77
CA VAL A 59 -4.68 19.67 10.79
C VAL A 59 -4.48 18.37 10.00
N LEU A 60 -3.82 18.42 8.84
CA LEU A 60 -3.48 17.22 8.08
C LEU A 60 -2.57 16.27 8.85
N ARG A 61 -1.60 16.77 9.65
CA ARG A 61 -0.78 15.91 10.51
C ARG A 61 -1.62 15.16 11.55
N ARG A 62 -2.63 15.80 12.13
CA ARG A 62 -3.57 15.15 13.05
C ARG A 62 -4.41 14.10 12.38
N PHE A 63 -4.92 14.40 11.19
CA PHE A 63 -5.70 13.42 10.43
C PHE A 63 -4.84 12.23 9.99
N MET A 64 -3.60 12.46 9.59
CA MET A 64 -2.66 11.37 9.28
C MET A 64 -2.38 10.49 10.51
N ALA A 65 -2.22 11.10 11.69
CA ALA A 65 -1.99 10.36 12.94
C ALA A 65 -3.12 9.38 13.27
N ASP A 66 -4.35 9.70 12.89
CA ASP A 66 -5.53 8.86 13.13
C ASP A 66 -6.08 8.19 11.86
N SER A 67 -5.29 8.18 10.77
CA SER A 67 -5.67 7.59 9.48
C SER A 67 -6.99 8.13 8.88
N ILE A 68 -7.32 9.40 9.13
CA ILE A 68 -8.50 10.08 8.59
C ILE A 68 -8.19 10.65 7.21
N GLY A 69 -8.96 10.23 6.20
CA GLY A 69 -8.97 10.85 4.88
C GLY A 69 -9.88 12.06 4.83
N ALA A 70 -9.32 13.26 4.66
CA ALA A 70 -10.07 14.51 4.51
C ALA A 70 -9.44 15.42 3.45
N ASP A 71 -10.26 16.15 2.68
CA ASP A 71 -9.79 17.29 1.90
C ASP A 71 -9.81 18.54 2.77
N VAL A 72 -8.68 19.23 2.86
CA VAL A 72 -8.51 20.38 3.75
C VAL A 72 -8.04 21.56 2.92
N THR A 73 -8.83 22.63 2.93
CA THR A 73 -8.49 23.89 2.27
C THR A 73 -8.45 25.02 3.29
N GLN A 74 -7.53 25.98 3.07
CA GLN A 74 -7.36 27.12 3.96
C GLN A 74 -7.43 28.42 3.16
N GLU A 75 -8.25 29.36 3.64
CA GLU A 75 -8.41 30.72 3.14
C GLU A 75 -8.27 31.72 4.30
N GLY A 76 -7.07 32.27 4.46
CA GLY A 76 -6.76 33.14 5.60
C GLY A 76 -6.90 32.40 6.94
N LYS A 77 -7.89 32.82 7.74
CA LYS A 77 -8.23 32.24 9.05
C LYS A 77 -9.30 31.17 8.99
N ARG A 78 -9.92 30.96 7.81
CA ARG A 78 -10.94 29.94 7.62
C ARG A 78 -10.31 28.66 7.09
N LEU A 79 -10.79 27.55 7.63
CA LEU A 79 -10.42 26.20 7.25
C LEU A 79 -11.70 25.48 6.83
N ARG A 80 -11.72 24.92 5.62
CA ARG A 80 -12.80 24.05 5.16
C ARG A 80 -12.29 22.63 5.08
N ILE A 81 -13.05 21.70 5.64
CA ILE A 81 -12.70 20.29 5.73
C ILE A 81 -13.84 19.49 5.13
N VAL A 82 -13.56 18.78 4.04
CA VAL A 82 -14.51 17.84 3.44
C VAL A 82 -14.13 16.42 3.86
N VAL A 83 -15.05 15.76 4.54
CA VAL A 83 -14.86 14.41 5.08
C VAL A 83 -16.12 13.58 4.89
N ASP A 84 -16.01 12.26 5.03
CA ASP A 84 -17.18 11.38 5.12
C ASP A 84 -18.03 11.76 6.34
N GLU A 85 -19.35 11.82 6.16
CA GLU A 85 -20.30 12.25 7.19
C GLU A 85 -20.17 11.42 8.49
N ALA A 86 -19.86 10.13 8.39
CA ALA A 86 -19.69 9.26 9.56
C ALA A 86 -18.47 9.63 10.43
N LEU A 87 -17.53 10.39 9.88
CA LEU A 87 -16.32 10.86 10.60
C LEU A 87 -16.46 12.30 11.11
N ALA A 88 -17.56 12.99 10.80
CA ALA A 88 -17.71 14.43 11.07
C ALA A 88 -17.51 14.80 12.54
N ALA A 89 -18.17 14.07 13.45
CA ALA A 89 -18.07 14.31 14.89
C ALA A 89 -16.65 14.10 15.41
N TRP A 90 -15.94 13.12 14.86
CA TRP A 90 -14.57 12.81 15.26
C TRP A 90 -13.56 13.83 14.73
N VAL A 91 -13.74 14.27 13.49
CA VAL A 91 -12.99 15.39 12.92
C VAL A 91 -13.18 16.66 13.74
N ASP A 92 -14.41 16.95 14.16
CA ASP A 92 -14.70 18.12 15.00
C ASP A 92 -13.94 18.08 16.33
N GLU A 93 -13.92 16.93 17.01
CA GLU A 93 -13.15 16.76 18.25
C GLU A 93 -11.65 17.01 18.01
N LEU A 94 -11.08 16.44 16.94
CA LEU A 94 -9.64 16.57 16.65
C LEU A 94 -9.22 17.98 16.22
N VAL A 95 -10.11 18.72 15.55
CA VAL A 95 -9.82 20.09 15.05
C VAL A 95 -10.01 21.12 16.15
N THR A 96 -11.02 20.96 17.00
CA THR A 96 -11.31 21.89 18.11
C THR A 96 -10.42 21.66 19.32
N TRP A 97 -9.83 20.46 19.46
CA TRP A 97 -8.83 20.19 20.49
C TRP A 97 -7.58 21.06 20.26
N PRO A 98 -7.13 21.90 21.21
CA PRO A 98 -5.97 22.75 20.98
C PRO A 98 -4.65 21.96 20.92
N GLY A 99 -4.59 20.71 21.37
CA GLY A 99 -3.34 19.92 21.41
C GLY A 99 -2.79 19.68 22.81
N SER A 100 -3.44 20.22 23.85
CA SER A 100 -3.06 20.04 25.24
C SER A 100 -3.77 18.89 25.92
N VAL A 101 -3.13 18.31 26.94
CA VAL A 101 -3.71 17.27 27.78
C VAL A 101 -4.06 17.87 29.12
N LEU A 102 -5.34 17.86 29.48
CA LEU A 102 -5.82 18.40 30.74
C LEU A 102 -5.71 17.36 31.85
N VAL A 103 -5.30 17.79 33.04
CA VAL A 103 -5.40 17.01 34.27
C VAL A 103 -6.71 17.38 34.94
N LEU A 104 -7.69 16.47 34.93
CA LEU A 104 -9.02 16.68 35.49
C LEU A 104 -9.28 15.75 36.68
N GLU A 105 -10.13 16.20 37.60
CA GLU A 105 -10.59 15.42 38.74
C GLU A 105 -11.95 14.78 38.41
N THR A 106 -12.10 13.50 38.71
CA THR A 106 -13.37 12.77 38.51
C THR A 106 -14.39 13.11 39.59
N ASP A 107 -15.67 13.25 39.22
CA ASP A 107 -16.79 13.27 40.16
C ASP A 107 -17.70 12.05 39.93
N PRO A 108 -17.45 10.92 40.61
CA PRO A 108 -18.24 9.71 40.43
C PRO A 108 -19.63 9.80 41.08
N MET A 109 -19.93 10.83 41.88
CA MET A 109 -21.20 10.94 42.59
C MET A 109 -22.24 11.77 41.83
N PHE A 110 -21.88 12.32 40.67
CA PHE A 110 -22.80 13.08 39.85
C PHE A 110 -23.99 12.22 39.38
N ALA A 111 -25.20 12.65 39.72
CA ALA A 111 -26.42 11.86 39.52
C ALA A 111 -27.10 12.05 38.14
N GLY A 112 -26.57 12.93 37.27
CA GLY A 112 -27.18 13.21 35.97
C GLY A 112 -27.07 12.05 34.99
N ALA A 113 -27.87 12.11 33.92
CA ALA A 113 -27.96 11.11 32.87
C ALA A 113 -27.98 11.76 31.48
N PRO A 114 -27.51 11.06 30.43
CA PRO A 114 -27.61 11.56 29.07
C PRO A 114 -29.07 11.66 28.64
N ARG A 115 -29.38 12.65 27.80
CA ARG A 115 -30.73 12.84 27.25
C ARG A 115 -31.12 11.76 26.23
N ASP A 116 -30.13 11.23 25.54
CA ASP A 116 -30.27 10.20 24.52
C ASP A 116 -29.42 8.99 24.93
N GLU A 117 -30.13 7.92 25.29
CA GLU A 117 -29.54 6.66 25.74
C GLU A 117 -29.46 5.63 24.60
N ALA A 118 -29.79 5.98 23.35
CA ALA A 118 -29.81 4.98 22.27
C ALA A 118 -28.41 4.37 22.10
N GLY A 119 -28.33 3.03 22.02
CA GLY A 119 -27.05 2.31 21.93
C GLY A 119 -26.21 2.30 23.21
N LEU A 120 -26.68 2.94 24.29
CA LEU A 120 -26.01 2.94 25.59
C LEU A 120 -26.65 1.95 26.56
N VAL A 121 -25.82 1.37 27.43
CA VAL A 121 -26.24 0.51 28.53
C VAL A 121 -25.84 1.17 29.84
N ALA A 122 -26.82 1.47 30.68
CA ALA A 122 -26.56 1.98 32.03
C ALA A 122 -25.89 0.90 32.90
N LYS A 123 -24.83 1.29 33.60
CA LYS A 123 -24.01 0.43 34.46
C LYS A 123 -23.69 1.16 35.76
N THR A 124 -23.26 0.38 36.75
CA THR A 124 -22.80 0.87 38.03
C THR A 124 -21.48 0.19 38.40
N GLU A 125 -20.56 0.93 39.01
CA GLU A 125 -19.35 0.39 39.61
C GLU A 125 -19.27 0.78 41.09
N THR A 126 -18.79 -0.15 41.92
CA THR A 126 -18.50 0.13 43.32
C THR A 126 -17.06 0.61 43.42
N LEU A 127 -16.86 1.81 43.96
CA LEU A 127 -15.55 2.41 44.19
C LEU A 127 -14.87 1.75 45.39
N GLU A 128 -13.55 1.95 45.53
CA GLU A 128 -12.76 1.39 46.65
C GLU A 128 -13.27 1.82 48.03
N ASP A 129 -13.92 2.98 48.12
CA ASP A 129 -14.54 3.49 49.36
C ASP A 129 -16.00 3.03 49.57
N GLY A 130 -16.48 2.07 48.77
CA GLY A 130 -17.80 1.46 48.88
C GLY A 130 -18.95 2.26 48.25
N ARG A 131 -18.68 3.47 47.72
CA ARG A 131 -19.71 4.26 47.00
C ARG A 131 -20.01 3.66 45.63
N VAL A 132 -21.22 3.90 45.12
CA VAL A 132 -21.67 3.40 43.80
C VAL A 132 -21.71 4.55 42.80
N SER A 133 -20.90 4.43 41.74
CA SER A 133 -20.85 5.35 40.61
C SER A 133 -21.69 4.82 39.47
N ARG A 134 -22.52 5.67 38.85
CA ARG A 134 -23.29 5.32 37.64
C ARG A 134 -22.57 5.82 36.39
N TYR A 135 -22.55 5.00 35.35
CA TYR A 135 -22.01 5.36 34.04
C TYR A 135 -22.81 4.69 32.92
N TRP A 136 -22.66 5.17 31.70
CA TRP A 136 -23.27 4.60 30.52
C TRP A 136 -22.17 4.07 29.61
N GLU A 137 -22.37 2.86 29.11
CA GLU A 137 -21.40 2.10 28.33
C GLU A 137 -21.94 1.83 26.92
N GLY A 138 -21.14 2.08 25.89
CA GLY A 138 -21.56 1.90 24.50
C GLY A 138 -20.40 1.85 23.51
N SER A 139 -20.73 2.01 22.23
CA SER A 139 -19.71 2.29 21.21
C SER A 139 -19.15 3.71 21.41
N ARG A 140 -17.99 4.01 20.81
CA ARG A 140 -17.44 5.37 20.82
C ARG A 140 -18.44 6.41 20.31
N VAL A 141 -19.11 6.09 19.20
CA VAL A 141 -20.06 6.99 18.53
C VAL A 141 -21.26 7.27 19.43
N ASP A 142 -21.80 6.22 20.08
CA ASP A 142 -22.94 6.37 20.98
C ASP A 142 -22.59 7.20 22.21
N VAL A 143 -21.41 6.95 22.80
CA VAL A 143 -20.93 7.72 23.95
C VAL A 143 -20.72 9.18 23.55
N THR A 144 -19.95 9.47 22.50
CA THR A 144 -19.68 10.86 22.07
C THR A 144 -20.98 11.61 21.75
N ARG A 145 -21.93 10.98 21.03
CA ARG A 145 -23.25 11.56 20.76
C ARG A 145 -24.00 11.90 22.06
N ALA A 146 -23.98 10.99 23.03
CA ALA A 146 -24.62 11.23 24.32
C ALA A 146 -23.95 12.38 25.07
N LEU A 147 -22.62 12.51 25.01
CA LEU A 147 -21.91 13.62 25.65
C LEU A 147 -22.33 14.99 25.08
N ASP A 148 -22.67 15.10 23.80
CA ASP A 148 -23.09 16.37 23.18
C ASP A 148 -24.48 16.83 23.62
N GLN A 149 -25.33 15.88 24.02
CA GLN A 149 -26.69 16.15 24.48
C GLN A 149 -26.82 16.12 26.00
N TRP A 150 -25.76 15.77 26.72
CA TRP A 150 -25.78 15.65 28.18
C TRP A 150 -25.77 17.05 28.80
N ILE A 151 -26.85 17.36 29.53
CA ILE A 151 -26.89 18.56 30.35
C ILE A 151 -26.23 18.31 31.69
N VAL A 152 -25.12 18.99 31.90
CA VAL A 152 -24.42 19.11 33.19
C VAL A 152 -24.40 20.56 33.63
N ASP A 153 -24.23 20.79 34.93
CA ASP A 153 -24.05 22.16 35.44
C ASP A 153 -22.69 22.74 35.00
N ARG A 154 -22.47 24.03 35.30
CA ARG A 154 -21.27 24.76 34.85
C ARG A 154 -19.96 24.19 35.42
N ASP A 155 -20.03 23.53 36.56
CA ASP A 155 -18.86 23.03 37.28
C ASP A 155 -18.47 21.62 36.83
N HIS A 156 -19.25 21.00 35.93
CA HIS A 156 -19.01 19.65 35.45
C HIS A 156 -18.85 19.56 33.92
N ARG A 157 -18.13 18.52 33.50
CA ARG A 157 -18.01 18.06 32.11
C ARG A 157 -18.15 16.55 32.08
N VAL A 158 -18.50 16.03 30.91
CA VAL A 158 -18.54 14.59 30.68
C VAL A 158 -17.55 14.24 29.58
N VAL A 159 -16.73 13.23 29.82
CA VAL A 159 -15.71 12.73 28.89
C VAL A 159 -15.97 11.27 28.54
N ALA A 160 -15.52 10.86 27.36
CA ALA A 160 -15.54 9.48 26.91
C ALA A 160 -14.28 8.79 27.43
N GLU A 161 -14.45 7.76 28.24
CA GLU A 161 -13.35 6.96 28.77
C GLU A 161 -13.32 5.59 28.10
N PRO A 162 -12.22 5.22 27.41
CA PRO A 162 -12.09 3.92 26.77
C PRO A 162 -11.89 2.81 27.81
N MET A 163 -12.65 1.72 27.66
CA MET A 163 -12.55 0.55 28.52
C MET A 163 -11.59 -0.47 27.91
N TRP A 164 -10.28 -0.23 28.05
CA TRP A 164 -9.24 -1.03 27.41
C TRP A 164 -9.31 -2.53 27.71
N ALA A 165 -9.77 -2.91 28.91
CA ALA A 165 -9.93 -4.31 29.31
C ALA A 165 -10.99 -5.07 28.48
N THR A 166 -11.89 -4.36 27.80
CA THR A 166 -12.90 -4.96 26.91
C THR A 166 -12.40 -5.16 25.48
N ALA A 167 -11.25 -4.58 25.13
CA ALA A 167 -10.68 -4.64 23.79
C ALA A 167 -9.73 -5.84 23.66
N GLY A 168 -10.29 -7.00 23.28
CA GLY A 168 -9.54 -8.19 22.89
C GLY A 168 -9.54 -8.38 21.38
N GLY A 169 -8.38 -8.58 20.76
CA GLY A 169 -8.24 -8.75 19.31
C GLY A 169 -8.67 -7.51 18.50
N ALA A 170 -9.29 -7.72 17.33
CA ALA A 170 -9.71 -6.64 16.41
C ALA A 170 -11.00 -5.91 16.83
N THR A 171 -11.53 -6.15 18.03
CA THR A 171 -12.77 -5.51 18.50
C THR A 171 -12.49 -4.09 18.99
N ALA A 172 -13.31 -3.12 18.52
CA ALA A 172 -13.19 -1.74 18.98
C ALA A 172 -13.43 -1.67 20.49
N PRO A 173 -12.64 -0.88 21.25
CA PRO A 173 -12.86 -0.71 22.68
C PRO A 173 -14.26 -0.15 22.92
N ARG A 174 -14.96 -0.69 23.93
CA ARG A 174 -16.16 -0.02 24.44
C ARG A 174 -15.76 1.24 25.19
N TYR A 175 -16.64 2.22 25.18
CA TYR A 175 -16.44 3.48 25.88
C TYR A 175 -17.45 3.60 27.00
N ARG A 176 -17.05 4.25 28.08
CA ARG A 176 -17.94 4.68 29.15
C ARG A 176 -17.95 6.19 29.31
N THR A 177 -19.03 6.71 29.86
CA THR A 177 -19.15 8.13 30.20
C THR A 177 -18.56 8.38 31.58
N ARG A 178 -17.66 9.37 31.70
CA ARG A 178 -17.07 9.78 32.97
C ARG A 178 -17.35 11.25 33.24
N VAL A 179 -17.91 11.55 34.41
CA VAL A 179 -18.12 12.93 34.85
C VAL A 179 -16.87 13.44 35.57
N VAL A 180 -16.48 14.66 35.24
CA VAL A 180 -15.31 15.35 35.78
C VAL A 180 -15.63 16.79 36.10
N TRP A 181 -14.85 17.39 36.99
CA TRP A 181 -14.92 18.82 37.25
C TRP A 181 -14.43 19.63 36.03
N SER A 182 -15.15 20.69 35.68
CA SER A 182 -14.86 21.60 34.56
C SER A 182 -13.52 22.31 34.69
N ARG A 183 -13.11 22.62 35.92
CA ARG A 183 -11.88 23.35 36.21
C ARG A 183 -10.69 22.38 36.21
N PRO A 184 -9.72 22.52 35.28
CA PRO A 184 -8.55 21.65 35.28
C PRO A 184 -7.66 21.94 36.48
N LEU A 185 -7.03 20.87 37.00
CA LEU A 185 -5.97 20.95 38.01
C LEU A 185 -4.65 21.43 37.39
N GLY A 186 -4.49 21.22 36.07
CA GLY A 186 -3.34 21.65 35.30
C GLY A 186 -3.45 21.24 33.85
N GLU A 187 -2.52 21.74 33.04
CA GLU A 187 -2.44 21.49 31.60
C GLU A 187 -1.04 21.01 31.25
N LEU A 188 -0.95 19.82 30.66
CA LEU A 188 0.28 19.24 30.13
C LEU A 188 0.37 19.61 28.65
N TYR A 189 1.26 20.54 28.33
CA TYR A 189 1.47 20.98 26.96
C TYR A 189 2.89 21.52 26.71
N GLU A 190 3.20 22.75 27.13
CA GLU A 190 4.53 23.35 26.91
C GLU A 190 5.60 22.62 27.71
N GLY A 191 6.68 22.21 27.04
CA GLY A 191 7.75 21.41 27.66
C GLY A 191 7.42 19.92 27.81
N VAL A 192 6.32 19.41 27.23
CA VAL A 192 5.98 18.00 27.34
C VAL A 192 6.54 17.19 26.18
N HIS A 193 7.38 16.21 26.50
CA HIS A 193 7.89 15.21 25.56
C HIS A 193 7.14 13.89 25.72
N VAL A 194 6.49 13.45 24.64
CA VAL A 194 5.78 12.17 24.60
C VAL A 194 6.74 11.09 24.10
N GLY A 195 6.96 10.09 24.94
CA GLY A 195 7.80 8.92 24.65
C GLY A 195 7.12 7.62 25.06
N TRP A 196 7.79 6.51 24.82
CA TRP A 196 7.38 5.21 25.33
C TRP A 196 7.75 5.07 26.82
N GLY A 197 6.85 4.47 27.59
CA GLY A 197 7.14 3.94 28.92
C GLY A 197 7.45 2.44 28.88
N GLU A 198 7.31 1.75 30.01
CA GLU A 198 7.38 0.28 30.03
C GLU A 198 6.08 -0.33 29.50
N GLY A 199 6.18 -1.37 28.66
CA GLY A 199 4.99 -1.99 28.08
C GLY A 199 4.25 -1.07 27.10
N GLY A 200 2.95 -1.31 26.91
CA GLY A 200 2.05 -0.44 26.12
C GLY A 200 1.64 0.83 26.88
N THR A 201 2.61 1.50 27.52
CA THR A 201 2.40 2.76 28.23
C THR A 201 3.07 3.92 27.52
N LEU A 202 2.50 5.11 27.63
CA LEU A 202 3.12 6.35 27.17
C LEU A 202 3.67 7.13 28.36
N ARG A 203 4.87 7.68 28.18
CA ARG A 203 5.52 8.60 29.12
C ARG A 203 5.37 10.03 28.60
N LEU A 204 4.65 10.88 29.33
CA LEU A 204 4.58 12.31 29.12
C LEU A 204 5.56 12.98 30.09
N ARG A 205 6.77 13.28 29.63
CA ARG A 205 7.82 13.91 30.45
C ARG A 205 7.72 15.42 30.35
N ALA A 206 7.59 16.11 31.47
CA ALA A 206 7.70 17.55 31.55
C ALA A 206 9.17 18.00 31.64
N GLU A 207 9.53 19.00 30.86
CA GLU A 207 10.84 19.66 30.93
C GLU A 207 10.91 20.54 32.18
N LYS A 208 12.03 20.45 32.89
CA LYS A 208 12.21 21.13 34.18
C LYS A 208 12.03 22.65 34.05
N GLY A 209 11.25 23.24 34.96
CA GLY A 209 11.00 24.70 34.99
C GLY A 209 9.96 25.19 33.98
N THR A 210 9.24 24.27 33.32
CA THR A 210 8.07 24.61 32.49
C THR A 210 6.78 24.52 33.30
N PRO A 211 5.66 25.15 32.86
CA PRO A 211 4.38 25.00 33.55
C PRO A 211 3.94 23.54 33.70
N ALA A 212 4.31 22.67 32.76
CA ALA A 212 4.01 21.24 32.85
C ALA A 212 4.75 20.56 34.03
N ASP A 213 5.96 21.01 34.38
CA ASP A 213 6.75 20.49 35.50
C ASP A 213 6.06 20.79 36.84
N GLU A 214 5.51 22.00 36.99
CA GLU A 214 4.71 22.39 38.16
C GLU A 214 3.44 21.52 38.28
N VAL A 215 2.77 21.26 37.15
CA VAL A 215 1.56 20.41 37.12
C VAL A 215 1.89 18.98 37.54
N VAL A 216 2.94 18.38 36.97
CA VAL A 216 3.40 17.02 37.32
C VAL A 216 3.78 16.94 38.80
N THR A 217 4.54 17.93 39.29
CA THR A 217 4.97 17.99 40.69
C THR A 217 3.77 18.07 41.64
N ALA A 218 2.84 18.97 41.37
CA ALA A 218 1.65 19.17 42.19
C ALA A 218 0.71 17.94 42.16
N ALA A 219 0.59 17.27 41.00
CA ALA A 219 -0.21 16.05 40.87
C ALA A 219 0.38 14.90 41.69
N ARG A 220 1.69 14.70 41.62
CA ARG A 220 2.40 13.70 42.44
C ARG A 220 2.22 13.96 43.95
N GLU A 221 2.36 15.21 44.38
CA GLU A 221 2.15 15.59 45.79
C GLU A 221 0.72 15.30 46.25
N ARG A 222 -0.29 15.62 45.43
CA ARG A 222 -1.70 15.28 45.72
C ARG A 222 -1.93 13.77 45.81
N GLN A 223 -1.37 13.00 44.88
CA GLN A 223 -1.48 11.53 44.89
C GLN A 223 -0.84 10.92 46.15
N THR A 224 0.28 11.48 46.60
CA THR A 224 1.00 11.03 47.80
C THR A 224 0.25 11.42 49.09
N ALA A 225 -0.38 12.61 49.10
CA ALA A 225 -1.14 13.11 50.25
C ALA A 225 -2.49 12.39 50.45
N ARG A 226 -3.01 11.70 49.43
CA ARG A 226 -4.32 11.02 49.47
C ARG A 226 -4.25 9.60 48.87
N PRO A 227 -3.52 8.66 49.49
CA PRO A 227 -3.47 7.28 49.04
C PRO A 227 -4.88 6.66 49.11
N GLY A 228 -5.41 6.19 47.99
CA GLY A 228 -6.74 5.55 47.89
C GLY A 228 -7.94 6.49 47.82
N ALA A 229 -7.74 7.81 47.59
CA ALA A 229 -8.88 8.69 47.39
C ALA A 229 -9.57 8.41 46.04
N ALA A 230 -10.88 8.16 46.11
CA ALA A 230 -11.84 8.04 45.01
C ALA A 230 -12.07 9.34 44.19
N ARG A 231 -11.05 10.18 44.09
CA ARG A 231 -10.91 11.35 43.23
C ARG A 231 -9.71 11.09 42.33
N ALA A 232 -9.87 10.08 41.48
CA ALA A 232 -8.79 9.63 40.63
C ALA A 232 -8.62 10.67 39.53
N GLU A 233 -7.48 11.37 39.54
CA GLU A 233 -7.09 12.26 38.45
C GLU A 233 -7.10 11.48 37.13
N ILE A 234 -7.57 12.11 36.07
CA ILE A 234 -7.50 11.56 34.73
C ILE A 234 -6.83 12.54 33.80
N LEU A 235 -6.13 12.01 32.81
CA LEU A 235 -5.65 12.79 31.68
C LEU A 235 -6.71 12.82 30.60
N VAL A 236 -7.00 14.01 30.07
CA VAL A 236 -8.06 14.21 29.07
C VAL A 236 -7.52 14.95 27.87
N ARG A 237 -7.68 14.33 26.70
CA ARG A 237 -7.43 14.89 25.37
C ARG A 237 -8.77 15.30 24.76
N GLY A 238 -9.07 16.60 24.74
CA GLY A 238 -10.34 17.09 24.22
C GLY A 238 -11.52 16.56 25.05
N ARG A 239 -12.31 15.64 24.49
CA ARG A 239 -13.43 14.97 25.17
C ARG A 239 -13.15 13.51 25.48
N THR A 240 -11.96 13.02 25.14
CA THR A 240 -11.55 11.63 25.36
C THR A 240 -10.58 11.56 26.54
N SER A 241 -10.87 10.68 27.52
CA SER A 241 -9.91 10.35 28.57
C SER A 241 -8.83 9.42 28.03
N LEU A 242 -7.58 9.71 28.37
CA LEU A 242 -6.45 8.81 28.13
C LEU A 242 -6.33 7.74 29.23
N GLY A 243 -7.03 7.95 30.35
CA GLY A 243 -7.00 7.10 31.54
C GLY A 243 -6.34 7.77 32.74
N HIS A 244 -6.20 6.98 33.80
CA HIS A 244 -5.56 7.40 35.05
C HIS A 244 -4.03 7.36 34.91
N PRO A 245 -3.32 8.48 35.17
CA PRO A 245 -1.87 8.49 35.14
C PRO A 245 -1.27 7.92 36.42
N SER A 246 -0.10 7.30 36.31
CA SER A 246 0.85 7.18 37.43
C SER A 246 1.92 8.25 37.30
N TRP A 247 2.20 8.95 38.40
CA TRP A 247 3.12 10.09 38.40
C TRP A 247 4.50 9.69 38.91
N SER A 248 5.56 10.12 38.22
CA SER A 248 6.94 10.07 38.71
C SER A 248 7.48 11.49 38.98
N THR A 249 8.79 11.61 39.17
CA THR A 249 9.45 12.90 39.45
C THR A 249 9.22 13.95 38.37
N ASP A 250 9.27 13.58 37.09
CA ASP A 250 9.19 14.50 35.96
C ASP A 250 8.22 14.02 34.87
N SER A 251 7.47 12.94 35.11
CA SER A 251 6.69 12.27 34.07
C SER A 251 5.34 11.77 34.56
N ALA A 252 4.36 11.80 33.67
CA ALA A 252 3.10 11.05 33.79
C ALA A 252 3.18 9.80 32.91
N TYR A 253 2.77 8.65 33.44
CA TYR A 253 2.67 7.40 32.69
C TYR A 253 1.20 7.02 32.52
N VAL A 254 0.80 6.75 31.28
CA VAL A 254 -0.58 6.36 30.95
C VAL A 254 -0.57 4.96 30.35
N THR A 255 -1.44 4.09 30.86
CA THR A 255 -1.62 2.73 30.34
C THR A 255 -2.76 2.66 29.33
N PHE A 256 -2.52 1.94 28.23
CA PHE A 256 -3.52 1.66 27.21
C PHE A 256 -4.02 0.21 27.31
N GLY A 257 -3.99 -0.37 28.51
CA GLY A 257 -4.43 -1.72 28.81
C GLY A 257 -3.28 -2.72 28.96
N ALA A 258 -3.64 -3.99 29.12
CA ALA A 258 -2.69 -5.10 29.17
C ALA A 258 -2.57 -5.76 27.78
N GLY A 259 -1.50 -6.54 27.58
CA GLY A 259 -1.25 -7.29 26.35
C GLY A 259 -0.44 -6.52 25.30
N ILE A 260 -0.21 -7.17 24.17
CA ILE A 260 0.62 -6.62 23.08
C ILE A 260 -0.15 -5.55 22.27
N GLU A 261 -1.48 -5.64 22.25
CA GLU A 261 -2.39 -4.72 21.60
C GLU A 261 -2.37 -3.32 22.25
N ALA A 262 -1.91 -3.23 23.51
CA ALA A 262 -1.72 -1.95 24.18
C ALA A 262 -0.69 -1.08 23.47
N TYR A 263 0.32 -1.66 22.79
CA TYR A 263 1.28 -0.90 21.99
C TYR A 263 0.63 -0.25 20.77
N ALA A 264 -0.27 -0.94 20.06
CA ALA A 264 -0.97 -0.35 18.92
C ALA A 264 -1.85 0.83 19.37
N ARG A 265 -2.63 0.65 20.44
CA ARG A 265 -3.47 1.72 21.01
C ARG A 265 -2.65 2.91 21.51
N ALA A 266 -1.55 2.64 22.20
CA ALA A 266 -0.63 3.66 22.68
C ALA A 266 0.05 4.39 21.51
N GLN A 267 0.38 3.70 20.42
CA GLN A 267 0.97 4.34 19.24
C GLN A 267 -0.01 5.32 18.59
N ASP A 268 -1.27 4.93 18.38
CA ASP A 268 -2.28 5.79 17.76
C ASP A 268 -2.44 7.10 18.57
N GLU A 269 -2.55 6.99 19.89
CA GLU A 269 -2.64 8.16 20.77
C GLU A 269 -1.32 8.95 20.84
N LYS A 270 -0.16 8.28 20.82
CA LYS A 270 1.15 8.97 20.76
C LYS A 270 1.25 9.84 19.51
N GLN A 271 0.84 9.35 18.35
CA GLN A 271 0.90 10.11 17.09
C GLN A 271 0.01 11.36 17.14
N LEU A 272 -1.15 11.27 17.80
CA LEU A 272 -2.01 12.42 18.04
C LEU A 272 -1.37 13.42 19.00
N LEU A 273 -0.79 12.97 20.11
CA LEU A 273 -0.18 13.85 21.12
C LEU A 273 1.05 14.60 20.60
N VAL A 274 1.78 14.06 19.63
CA VAL A 274 2.95 14.73 19.01
C VAL A 274 2.58 15.67 17.84
N SER A 275 1.31 15.73 17.43
CA SER A 275 0.86 16.45 16.24
C SER A 275 0.99 17.99 16.30
N GLY A 276 1.30 18.55 17.47
CA GLY A 276 1.46 19.98 17.70
C GLY A 276 0.16 20.71 18.07
N ARG A 277 0.27 21.98 18.51
CA ARG A 277 -0.88 22.79 18.97
C ARG A 277 -1.56 23.51 17.85
N LEU A 278 -2.88 23.40 17.79
CA LEU A 278 -3.70 24.25 16.95
C LEU A 278 -4.10 25.53 17.70
N PRO A 279 -4.31 26.64 16.99
CA PRO A 279 -5.07 27.76 17.55
C PRO A 279 -6.48 27.30 17.92
N ILE A 280 -7.18 28.09 18.73
CA ILE A 280 -8.59 27.83 19.01
C ILE A 280 -9.36 27.97 17.69
N LEU A 281 -9.97 26.88 17.25
CA LEU A 281 -10.79 26.81 16.06
C LEU A 281 -12.24 26.61 16.48
N ARG A 282 -13.12 27.50 16.01
CA ARG A 282 -14.56 27.37 16.22
C ARG A 282 -15.21 26.87 14.94
N ARG A 283 -16.03 25.81 15.03
CA ARG A 283 -16.90 25.41 13.92
C ARG A 283 -17.91 26.53 13.66
N VAL A 284 -17.94 27.04 12.43
CA VAL A 284 -18.87 28.10 11.99
C VAL A 284 -19.97 27.57 11.09
N ASP A 285 -19.72 26.45 10.40
CA ASP A 285 -20.70 25.84 9.49
C ASP A 285 -20.49 24.34 9.35
N ALA A 286 -21.55 23.62 8.99
CA ALA A 286 -21.54 22.19 8.66
C ALA A 286 -22.62 21.92 7.61
N VAL A 287 -22.20 21.61 6.37
CA VAL A 287 -23.09 21.46 5.23
C VAL A 287 -22.90 20.09 4.58
N GLY A 288 -23.97 19.31 4.46
CA GLY A 288 -23.97 18.09 3.68
C GLY A 288 -23.78 18.40 2.19
N LEU A 289 -22.83 17.73 1.54
CA LEU A 289 -22.54 17.92 0.13
C LEU A 289 -23.31 16.92 -0.74
N PRO A 290 -23.74 17.31 -1.94
CA PRO A 290 -24.32 16.36 -2.89
C PRO A 290 -23.26 15.34 -3.34
N PRO A 291 -23.67 14.12 -3.77
CA PRO A 291 -22.73 13.12 -4.24
C PRO A 291 -21.87 13.63 -5.41
N ASN A 292 -20.55 13.55 -5.25
CA ASN A 292 -19.56 13.84 -6.27
C ASN A 292 -19.24 12.59 -7.09
N THR A 293 -20.09 12.32 -8.08
CA THR A 293 -19.95 11.17 -8.99
C THR A 293 -18.64 11.19 -9.77
N GLY A 294 -18.08 12.37 -10.06
CA GLY A 294 -16.79 12.52 -10.75
C GLY A 294 -15.63 12.02 -9.90
N LEU A 295 -15.57 12.42 -8.63
CA LEU A 295 -14.56 11.96 -7.68
C LEU A 295 -14.69 10.47 -7.40
N ALA A 296 -15.91 9.99 -7.14
CA ALA A 296 -16.18 8.56 -6.96
C ALA A 296 -15.73 7.76 -8.19
N THR A 297 -16.05 8.22 -9.40
CA THR A 297 -15.61 7.56 -10.65
C THR A 297 -14.09 7.57 -10.80
N ALA A 298 -13.42 8.68 -10.47
CA ALA A 298 -11.96 8.78 -10.51
C ALA A 298 -11.29 7.78 -9.55
N CYS A 299 -11.91 7.51 -8.39
CA CYS A 299 -11.43 6.50 -7.45
C CYS A 299 -11.37 5.08 -8.04
N PHE A 300 -12.28 4.76 -8.95
CA PHE A 300 -12.27 3.48 -9.67
C PHE A 300 -11.36 3.50 -10.89
N VAL A 301 -11.46 4.55 -11.71
CA VAL A 301 -10.84 4.59 -13.03
C VAL A 301 -9.33 4.75 -12.93
N VAL A 302 -8.82 5.63 -12.06
CA VAL A 302 -7.40 5.95 -12.01
C VAL A 302 -6.54 4.73 -11.64
N PRO A 303 -6.81 3.97 -10.55
CA PRO A 303 -6.03 2.78 -10.23
C PRO A 303 -6.05 1.72 -11.34
N VAL A 304 -7.21 1.51 -11.98
CA VAL A 304 -7.33 0.55 -13.09
C VAL A 304 -6.50 0.98 -14.29
N LEU A 305 -6.58 2.25 -14.71
CA LEU A 305 -5.80 2.76 -15.83
C LEU A 305 -4.29 2.65 -15.57
N LEU A 306 -3.85 2.91 -14.35
CA LEU A 306 -2.44 2.79 -13.96
C LEU A 306 -1.96 1.34 -14.00
N SER A 307 -2.73 0.39 -13.47
CA SER A 307 -2.41 -1.05 -13.61
C SER A 307 -2.41 -1.51 -15.07
N LEU A 308 -3.33 -1.01 -15.90
CA LEU A 308 -3.36 -1.32 -17.33
C LEU A 308 -2.18 -0.72 -18.10
N ALA A 309 -1.66 0.45 -17.71
CA ALA A 309 -0.46 1.03 -18.30
C ALA A 309 0.77 0.15 -18.06
N TRP A 310 0.94 -0.37 -16.84
CA TRP A 310 1.98 -1.36 -16.52
C TRP A 310 1.80 -2.66 -17.29
N LEU A 311 0.57 -3.12 -17.49
CA LEU A 311 0.27 -4.29 -18.31
C LEU A 311 0.72 -4.09 -19.77
N VAL A 312 0.42 -2.92 -20.37
CA VAL A 312 0.88 -2.60 -21.73
C VAL A 312 2.40 -2.60 -21.82
N PHE A 313 3.09 -2.07 -20.80
CA PHE A 313 4.55 -2.12 -20.73
C PHE A 313 5.08 -3.56 -20.69
N VAL A 314 4.56 -4.42 -19.81
CA VAL A 314 5.05 -5.80 -19.65
C VAL A 314 4.79 -6.64 -20.88
N ARG A 315 3.64 -6.46 -21.54
CA ARG A 315 3.33 -7.16 -22.78
C ARG A 315 4.28 -6.86 -23.93
N ARG A 316 5.13 -5.83 -23.83
CA ARG A 316 6.20 -5.59 -24.82
C ARG A 316 7.35 -6.58 -24.72
N PHE A 317 7.45 -7.37 -23.66
CA PHE A 317 8.46 -8.43 -23.54
C PHE A 317 8.05 -9.73 -24.24
N ASP A 318 6.74 -9.98 -24.37
CA ASP A 318 6.17 -11.09 -25.13
C ASP A 318 5.69 -10.61 -26.50
N ARG A 319 6.63 -10.51 -27.46
CA ARG A 319 6.35 -10.05 -28.83
C ARG A 319 6.08 -11.19 -29.80
N ALA A 320 6.62 -12.37 -29.52
CA ALA A 320 6.64 -13.48 -30.46
C ALA A 320 5.28 -14.18 -30.56
N HIS A 321 4.65 -14.45 -29.42
CA HIS A 321 3.37 -15.14 -29.31
C HIS A 321 2.44 -14.44 -28.31
N PRO A 322 1.98 -13.20 -28.61
CA PRO A 322 1.24 -12.41 -27.63
C PRO A 322 -0.04 -13.08 -27.13
N GLU A 323 -0.19 -13.10 -25.81
CA GLU A 323 -1.33 -13.71 -25.15
C GLU A 323 -2.70 -13.16 -25.59
N PRO A 324 -3.73 -14.02 -25.73
CA PRO A 324 -5.03 -13.57 -26.19
C PRO A 324 -5.69 -12.64 -25.16
N MET A 325 -6.16 -11.48 -25.63
CA MET A 325 -6.71 -10.42 -24.77
C MET A 325 -7.82 -10.88 -23.81
N TRP A 326 -8.62 -11.87 -24.22
CA TRP A 326 -9.70 -12.38 -23.36
C TRP A 326 -9.15 -13.11 -22.12
N LEU A 327 -8.04 -13.85 -22.28
CA LEU A 327 -7.43 -14.60 -21.19
C LEU A 327 -6.69 -13.65 -20.25
N VAL A 328 -5.95 -12.69 -20.82
CA VAL A 328 -5.34 -11.58 -20.07
C VAL A 328 -6.38 -10.84 -19.23
N LEU A 329 -7.50 -10.42 -19.83
CA LEU A 329 -8.53 -9.69 -19.11
C LEU A 329 -9.24 -10.55 -18.05
N THR A 330 -9.46 -11.85 -18.34
CA THR A 330 -10.03 -12.77 -17.35
C THR A 330 -9.10 -12.95 -16.16
N THR A 331 -7.79 -13.15 -16.40
CA THR A 331 -6.78 -13.28 -15.33
C THR A 331 -6.66 -11.99 -14.52
N PHE A 332 -6.73 -10.82 -15.16
CA PHE A 332 -6.73 -9.54 -14.45
C PHE A 332 -7.90 -9.44 -13.48
N VAL A 333 -9.11 -9.77 -13.93
CA VAL A 333 -10.29 -9.74 -13.06
C VAL A 333 -10.22 -10.80 -11.97
N LEU A 334 -9.75 -12.02 -12.26
CA LEU A 334 -9.56 -13.04 -11.23
C LEU A 334 -8.52 -12.62 -10.19
N GLY A 335 -7.46 -11.94 -10.61
CA GLY A 335 -6.49 -11.32 -9.71
C GLY A 335 -7.11 -10.25 -8.83
N ALA A 336 -7.93 -9.37 -9.39
CA ALA A 336 -8.67 -8.38 -8.63
C ALA A 336 -9.69 -9.00 -7.65
N LEU A 337 -10.36 -10.09 -8.03
CA LEU A 337 -11.25 -10.86 -7.15
C LEU A 337 -10.48 -11.63 -6.07
N SER A 338 -9.19 -11.92 -6.29
CA SER A 338 -8.36 -12.64 -5.32
C SER A 338 -8.05 -11.82 -4.05
N THR A 339 -8.36 -10.52 -4.03
CA THR A 339 -8.37 -9.72 -2.78
C THR A 339 -9.36 -10.23 -1.75
N ILE A 340 -10.45 -10.89 -2.18
CA ILE A 340 -11.47 -11.44 -1.27
C ILE A 340 -10.94 -12.64 -0.49
N PRO A 341 -10.47 -13.74 -1.12
CA PRO A 341 -9.89 -14.85 -0.37
C PRO A 341 -8.64 -14.43 0.41
N ALA A 342 -7.84 -13.47 -0.08
CA ALA A 342 -6.73 -12.90 0.69
C ALA A 342 -7.22 -12.22 1.98
N GLY A 343 -8.19 -11.30 1.88
CA GLY A 343 -8.77 -10.62 3.03
C GLY A 343 -9.49 -11.56 4.00
N ILE A 344 -10.13 -12.63 3.52
CA ILE A 344 -10.69 -13.69 4.37
C ILE A 344 -9.59 -14.42 5.13
N ALA A 345 -8.48 -14.78 4.45
CA ALA A 345 -7.34 -15.45 5.08
C ALA A 345 -6.68 -14.55 6.13
N GLU A 346 -6.46 -13.27 5.82
CA GLU A 346 -5.94 -12.28 6.76
C GLU A 346 -6.87 -12.08 7.96
N LEU A 347 -8.18 -11.98 7.74
CA LEU A 347 -9.15 -11.86 8.83
C LEU A 347 -9.17 -13.12 9.71
N ALA A 348 -9.12 -14.30 9.11
CA ALA A 348 -9.05 -15.56 9.84
C ALA A 348 -7.76 -15.66 10.67
N LEU A 349 -6.61 -15.23 10.11
CA LEU A 349 -5.33 -15.19 10.83
C LEU A 349 -5.32 -14.13 11.93
N ALA A 350 -5.84 -12.93 11.68
CA ALA A 350 -5.92 -11.87 12.67
C ALA A 350 -6.85 -12.25 13.83
N THR A 351 -7.95 -12.96 13.56
CA THR A 351 -8.87 -13.44 14.60
C THR A 351 -8.33 -14.63 15.37
N ALA A 352 -7.66 -15.58 14.70
CA ALA A 352 -7.06 -16.76 15.35
C ALA A 352 -5.75 -16.44 16.08
N THR A 353 -4.99 -15.45 15.60
CA THR A 353 -3.68 -15.04 16.14
C THR A 353 -3.56 -13.51 16.26
N PRO A 354 -4.29 -12.86 17.19
CA PRO A 354 -4.26 -11.40 17.33
C PRO A 354 -2.87 -10.82 17.61
N TRP A 355 -2.01 -11.58 18.28
CA TRP A 355 -0.62 -11.20 18.57
C TRP A 355 0.29 -11.20 17.32
N LEU A 356 -0.17 -11.72 16.18
CA LEU A 356 0.49 -11.64 14.88
C LEU A 356 -0.14 -10.58 13.98
N ASP A 357 -0.99 -9.69 14.50
CA ASP A 357 -1.51 -8.57 13.72
C ASP A 357 -0.35 -7.65 13.30
N PRO A 358 -0.17 -7.38 11.99
CA PRO A 358 0.87 -6.47 11.50
C PRO A 358 0.88 -5.08 12.16
N ARG A 359 -0.28 -4.58 12.61
CA ARG A 359 -0.40 -3.30 13.33
C ARG A 359 0.24 -3.34 14.72
N VAL A 360 0.29 -4.51 15.32
CA VAL A 360 0.76 -4.73 16.68
C VAL A 360 2.25 -5.05 16.69
N VAL A 361 2.70 -5.94 15.82
CA VAL A 361 4.09 -6.46 15.80
C VAL A 361 5.14 -5.44 15.34
N THR A 362 4.71 -4.31 14.78
CA THR A 362 5.61 -3.20 14.41
C THR A 362 5.94 -2.30 15.60
N PHE A 363 5.24 -2.46 16.73
CA PHE A 363 5.38 -1.63 17.94
C PHE A 363 5.32 -0.14 17.64
N GLY A 364 4.52 0.25 16.65
CA GLY A 364 4.45 1.65 16.20
C GLY A 364 5.67 2.11 15.42
N GLY A 365 6.17 1.26 14.53
CA GLY A 365 7.26 1.58 13.59
C GLY A 365 8.66 1.52 14.19
N GLN A 366 8.84 0.89 15.35
CA GLN A 366 10.12 0.84 16.03
C GLN A 366 11.11 -0.07 15.29
N LEU A 367 12.34 0.42 15.10
CA LEU A 367 13.36 -0.29 14.33
C LEU A 367 13.70 -1.68 14.90
N PHE A 368 13.70 -1.85 16.23
CA PHE A 368 13.99 -3.15 16.86
C PHE A 368 12.95 -4.22 16.49
N ALA A 369 11.72 -3.82 16.14
CA ALA A 369 10.64 -4.70 15.75
C ALA A 369 10.75 -5.20 14.31
N PHE A 370 11.64 -4.60 13.50
CA PHE A 370 11.74 -4.88 12.08
C PHE A 370 11.90 -6.37 11.73
N PRO A 371 12.76 -7.17 12.39
CA PRO A 371 12.88 -8.59 12.06
C PRO A 371 11.58 -9.38 12.30
N LEU A 372 10.86 -9.07 13.38
CA LEU A 372 9.57 -9.69 13.68
C LEU A 372 8.51 -9.25 12.67
N ALA A 373 8.47 -7.95 12.33
CA ALA A 373 7.59 -7.41 11.32
C ALA A 373 7.78 -8.14 9.98
N VAL A 374 9.01 -8.32 9.51
CA VAL A 374 9.30 -9.05 8.26
C VAL A 374 8.69 -10.46 8.29
N VAL A 375 8.89 -11.20 9.38
CA VAL A 375 8.35 -12.58 9.51
C VAL A 375 6.82 -12.57 9.51
N VAL A 376 6.20 -11.69 10.29
CA VAL A 376 4.75 -11.62 10.44
C VAL A 376 4.08 -11.15 9.14
N PHE A 377 4.56 -10.06 8.54
CA PHE A 377 4.06 -9.60 7.25
C PHE A 377 4.21 -10.68 6.17
N THR A 378 5.32 -11.43 6.16
CA THR A 378 5.53 -12.53 5.20
C THR A 378 4.47 -13.63 5.36
N ILE A 379 4.18 -14.04 6.59
CA ILE A 379 3.27 -15.17 6.87
C ILE A 379 1.81 -14.74 6.72
N VAL A 380 1.44 -13.59 7.28
CA VAL A 380 0.05 -13.15 7.38
C VAL A 380 -0.41 -12.47 6.10
N VAL A 381 0.35 -11.51 5.59
CA VAL A 381 -0.03 -10.72 4.40
C VAL A 381 0.55 -11.37 3.14
N GLY A 382 1.88 -11.50 3.07
CA GLY A 382 2.59 -11.99 1.88
C GLY A 382 2.09 -13.35 1.39
N LEU A 383 1.99 -14.35 2.28
CA LEU A 383 1.56 -15.68 1.86
C LEU A 383 0.07 -15.73 1.49
N SER A 384 -0.78 -15.01 2.23
CA SER A 384 -2.22 -14.92 1.96
C SER A 384 -2.48 -14.27 0.60
N GLU A 385 -1.88 -13.11 0.36
CA GLU A 385 -2.08 -12.38 -0.87
C GLU A 385 -1.41 -13.03 -2.08
N GLU A 386 -0.13 -13.40 -1.99
CA GLU A 386 0.58 -14.02 -3.12
C GLU A 386 0.01 -15.40 -3.44
N GLY A 387 -0.43 -16.15 -2.42
CA GLY A 387 -1.18 -17.39 -2.62
C GLY A 387 -2.48 -17.16 -3.37
N ALA A 388 -3.26 -16.16 -2.97
CA ALA A 388 -4.52 -15.80 -3.64
C ALA A 388 -4.32 -15.32 -5.08
N LYS A 389 -3.32 -14.45 -5.33
CA LYS A 389 -2.96 -13.98 -6.68
C LYS A 389 -2.55 -15.15 -7.57
N MET A 390 -1.77 -16.08 -7.04
CA MET A 390 -1.37 -17.30 -7.74
C MET A 390 -2.60 -18.16 -8.09
N LEU A 391 -3.55 -18.32 -7.16
CA LEU A 391 -4.82 -19.00 -7.43
C LEU A 391 -5.58 -18.35 -8.59
N GLY A 392 -5.64 -17.01 -8.63
CA GLY A 392 -6.23 -16.26 -9.74
C GLY A 392 -5.58 -16.55 -11.09
N ALA A 393 -4.25 -16.72 -11.12
CA ALA A 393 -3.51 -17.06 -12.34
C ALA A 393 -3.68 -18.52 -12.80
N THR A 394 -4.09 -19.45 -11.92
CA THR A 394 -4.25 -20.87 -12.28
C THR A 394 -5.27 -21.12 -13.38
N PHE A 395 -6.23 -20.20 -13.59
CA PHE A 395 -7.18 -20.29 -14.68
C PHE A 395 -6.48 -20.26 -16.04
N ALA A 396 -5.51 -19.35 -16.23
CA ALA A 396 -4.75 -19.23 -17.48
C ALA A 396 -3.83 -20.43 -17.69
N MET A 397 -3.20 -20.94 -16.64
CA MET A 397 -2.33 -22.12 -16.73
C MET A 397 -3.02 -23.39 -17.21
N ARG A 398 -4.35 -23.48 -17.12
CA ARG A 398 -5.14 -24.63 -17.59
C ARG A 398 -5.60 -24.46 -19.04
N ARG A 399 -5.20 -23.39 -19.71
CA ARG A 399 -5.58 -23.09 -21.09
C ARG A 399 -4.49 -23.57 -22.05
N PRO A 400 -4.87 -24.03 -23.27
CA PRO A 400 -3.91 -24.41 -24.29
C PRO A 400 -2.95 -23.29 -24.68
N GLU A 401 -3.39 -22.04 -24.53
CA GLU A 401 -2.58 -20.85 -24.81
C GLU A 401 -1.44 -20.64 -23.80
N PHE A 402 -1.37 -21.40 -22.71
CA PHE A 402 -0.22 -21.42 -21.80
C PHE A 402 0.81 -22.43 -22.33
N ASP A 403 1.65 -21.99 -23.26
CA ASP A 403 2.58 -22.85 -24.00
C ASP A 403 4.04 -22.36 -24.01
N GLU A 404 4.33 -21.17 -23.48
CA GLU A 404 5.68 -20.65 -23.28
C GLU A 404 6.04 -20.44 -21.80
N PRO A 405 7.30 -20.63 -21.38
CA PRO A 405 7.70 -20.35 -19.99
C PRO A 405 7.58 -18.88 -19.57
N VAL A 406 7.48 -17.95 -20.53
CA VAL A 406 7.28 -16.53 -20.23
C VAL A 406 5.83 -16.23 -19.84
N ASP A 407 4.86 -17.02 -20.31
CA ASP A 407 3.43 -16.91 -20.00
C ASP A 407 3.18 -16.99 -18.50
N GLY A 408 3.94 -17.83 -17.79
CA GLY A 408 3.93 -17.90 -16.32
C GLY A 408 4.19 -16.55 -15.66
N ILE A 409 5.21 -15.83 -16.14
CA ILE A 409 5.53 -14.48 -15.66
C ILE A 409 4.42 -13.50 -16.07
N VAL A 410 3.97 -13.54 -17.33
CA VAL A 410 2.95 -12.62 -17.86
C VAL A 410 1.64 -12.76 -17.09
N TYR A 411 1.10 -13.97 -16.93
CA TYR A 411 -0.13 -14.21 -16.18
C TYR A 411 0.03 -13.95 -14.68
N GLY A 412 1.22 -14.20 -14.12
CA GLY A 412 1.51 -13.85 -12.74
C GLY A 412 1.45 -12.34 -12.49
N ILE A 413 2.03 -11.57 -13.40
CA ILE A 413 1.94 -10.10 -13.42
C ILE A 413 0.49 -9.64 -13.61
N VAL A 414 -0.22 -10.19 -14.59
CA VAL A 414 -1.59 -9.81 -14.91
C VAL A 414 -2.52 -9.99 -13.70
N SER A 415 -2.41 -11.13 -13.01
CA SER A 415 -3.16 -11.38 -11.77
C SER A 415 -2.81 -10.37 -10.69
N SER A 416 -1.52 -10.10 -10.50
CA SER A 416 -1.03 -9.18 -9.47
C SER A 416 -1.39 -7.71 -9.75
N LEU A 417 -1.42 -7.29 -11.02
CA LEU A 417 -1.89 -5.95 -11.42
C LEU A 417 -3.39 -5.77 -11.20
N GLY A 418 -4.18 -6.84 -11.39
CA GLY A 418 -5.59 -6.87 -11.03
C GLY A 418 -5.80 -6.71 -9.53
N PHE A 419 -5.05 -7.47 -8.72
CA PHE A 419 -5.05 -7.34 -7.26
C PHE A 419 -4.68 -5.92 -6.82
N ALA A 420 -3.57 -5.40 -7.36
CA ALA A 420 -3.10 -4.04 -7.07
C ALA A 420 -4.13 -2.97 -7.46
N ALA A 421 -4.87 -3.16 -8.56
CA ALA A 421 -5.94 -2.23 -8.94
C ALA A 421 -7.06 -2.22 -7.88
N ALA A 422 -7.56 -3.39 -7.48
CA ALA A 422 -8.60 -3.50 -6.46
C ALA A 422 -8.15 -2.94 -5.09
N GLU A 423 -6.90 -3.22 -4.70
CA GLU A 423 -6.32 -2.70 -3.47
C GLU A 423 -6.19 -1.16 -3.49
N ASN A 424 -5.69 -0.60 -4.58
CA ASN A 424 -5.54 0.86 -4.72
C ASN A 424 -6.90 1.57 -4.82
N ILE A 425 -7.95 0.94 -5.36
CA ILE A 425 -9.32 1.45 -5.28
C ILE A 425 -9.75 1.55 -3.81
N ARG A 426 -9.55 0.49 -3.02
CA ARG A 426 -9.87 0.48 -1.59
C ARG A 426 -9.13 1.59 -0.85
N TYR A 427 -7.81 1.72 -1.06
CA TYR A 427 -7.03 2.79 -0.45
C TYR A 427 -7.55 4.18 -0.81
N PHE A 428 -7.78 4.44 -2.10
CA PHE A 428 -8.22 5.76 -2.55
C PHE A 428 -9.64 6.08 -2.06
N ALA A 429 -10.54 5.09 -2.07
CA ALA A 429 -11.90 5.21 -1.57
C ALA A 429 -11.98 5.42 -0.05
N MET A 430 -11.07 4.86 0.74
CA MET A 430 -11.11 4.95 2.21
C MET A 430 -10.36 6.15 2.78
N THR A 431 -9.35 6.69 2.09
CA THR A 431 -8.40 7.64 2.71
C THR A 431 -8.33 9.01 2.02
N ARG A 432 -9.22 9.30 1.06
CA ARG A 432 -9.24 10.58 0.30
C ARG A 432 -7.85 11.03 -0.15
N LEU A 433 -7.01 10.06 -0.55
CA LEU A 433 -5.59 10.34 -0.81
C LEU A 433 -5.43 11.53 -1.74
N ALA A 434 -4.60 12.48 -1.35
CA ALA A 434 -4.19 13.53 -2.25
C ALA A 434 -3.59 12.88 -3.52
N ALA A 435 -3.90 13.45 -4.69
CA ALA A 435 -3.45 12.93 -5.98
C ALA A 435 -1.94 12.54 -6.05
N PRO A 436 -0.99 13.27 -5.42
CA PRO A 436 0.41 12.86 -5.41
C PRO A 436 0.68 11.55 -4.67
N ILE A 437 -0.09 11.21 -3.64
CA ILE A 437 0.07 9.94 -2.90
C ILE A 437 -0.42 8.78 -3.77
N VAL A 438 -1.54 8.96 -4.48
CA VAL A 438 -2.02 7.98 -5.48
C VAL A 438 -0.96 7.75 -6.57
N VAL A 439 -0.35 8.82 -7.06
CA VAL A 439 0.75 8.75 -8.04
C VAL A 439 1.99 8.08 -7.44
N ALA A 440 2.37 8.37 -6.19
CA ALA A 440 3.50 7.71 -5.53
C ALA A 440 3.27 6.20 -5.39
N ARG A 441 2.05 5.77 -5.03
CA ARG A 441 1.68 4.35 -4.98
C ARG A 441 1.81 3.66 -6.34
N CYS A 442 1.51 4.35 -7.44
CA CYS A 442 1.68 3.85 -8.81
C CYS A 442 3.13 3.46 -9.16
N PHE A 443 4.12 4.10 -8.54
CA PHE A 443 5.54 3.85 -8.82
C PHE A 443 6.24 3.06 -7.71
N MET A 444 5.52 2.74 -6.64
CA MET A 444 6.05 1.98 -5.50
C MET A 444 5.32 0.65 -5.31
N SER A 445 4.02 0.68 -4.99
CA SER A 445 3.25 -0.54 -4.67
C SER A 445 2.89 -1.34 -5.92
N VAL A 446 2.44 -0.68 -7.00
CA VAL A 446 2.01 -1.38 -8.22
C VAL A 446 3.16 -2.18 -8.88
N PRO A 447 4.39 -1.64 -9.04
CA PRO A 447 5.52 -2.42 -9.54
C PRO A 447 5.94 -3.52 -8.58
N ALA A 448 5.88 -3.29 -7.25
CA ALA A 448 6.20 -4.32 -6.26
C ALA A 448 5.29 -5.55 -6.43
N HIS A 449 3.96 -5.35 -6.50
CA HIS A 449 3.00 -6.43 -6.77
C HIS A 449 3.31 -7.16 -8.08
N MET A 450 3.61 -6.42 -9.14
CA MET A 450 4.02 -7.00 -10.43
C MET A 450 5.25 -7.90 -10.27
N PHE A 451 6.27 -7.45 -9.54
CA PHE A 451 7.48 -8.23 -9.32
C PHE A 451 7.25 -9.47 -8.44
N PHE A 452 6.44 -9.39 -7.39
CA PHE A 452 6.06 -10.56 -6.59
C PHE A 452 5.34 -11.60 -7.44
N GLY A 453 4.38 -11.14 -8.25
CA GLY A 453 3.68 -11.93 -9.27
C GLY A 453 4.63 -12.64 -10.24
N ALA A 454 5.64 -11.93 -10.72
CA ALA A 454 6.62 -12.46 -11.65
C ALA A 454 7.51 -13.56 -11.01
N ILE A 455 7.81 -13.48 -9.72
CA ILE A 455 8.67 -14.45 -9.01
C ILE A 455 8.00 -15.83 -9.00
N TRP A 456 6.77 -15.94 -8.47
CA TRP A 456 6.06 -17.23 -8.50
C TRP A 456 5.59 -17.58 -9.92
N GLY A 457 5.26 -16.59 -10.75
CA GLY A 457 4.91 -16.78 -12.16
C GLY A 457 5.99 -17.46 -12.97
N TYR A 458 7.26 -17.09 -12.77
CA TYR A 458 8.41 -17.77 -13.38
C TYR A 458 8.40 -19.26 -13.08
N ALA A 459 8.15 -19.66 -11.83
CA ALA A 459 8.14 -21.07 -11.45
C ALA A 459 6.93 -21.83 -12.02
N LEU A 460 5.82 -21.14 -12.30
CA LEU A 460 4.67 -21.72 -13.03
C LEU A 460 5.00 -21.96 -14.51
N GLY A 461 5.67 -21.00 -15.17
CA GLY A 461 6.12 -21.16 -16.55
C GLY A 461 7.22 -22.22 -16.69
N ALA A 462 8.14 -22.28 -15.72
CA ALA A 462 9.20 -23.29 -15.68
C ALA A 462 8.67 -24.73 -15.69
N ARG A 463 7.41 -24.98 -15.30
CA ARG A 463 6.77 -26.31 -15.37
C ARG A 463 6.73 -26.89 -16.78
N LEU A 464 6.79 -26.04 -17.81
CA LEU A 464 6.77 -26.48 -19.21
C LEU A 464 8.10 -27.11 -19.63
N VAL A 465 9.21 -26.71 -19.01
CA VAL A 465 10.58 -27.06 -19.42
C VAL A 465 11.38 -27.79 -18.34
N GLU A 466 10.95 -27.74 -17.09
CA GLU A 466 11.61 -28.39 -15.95
C GLU A 466 10.77 -29.55 -15.39
N LYS A 467 11.42 -30.67 -15.07
CA LYS A 467 10.76 -31.84 -14.44
C LYS A 467 10.32 -31.59 -12.99
N ARG A 468 11.02 -30.72 -12.25
CA ARG A 468 10.80 -30.46 -10.82
C ARG A 468 10.76 -28.95 -10.53
N PRO A 469 9.68 -28.28 -10.96
CA PRO A 469 9.52 -26.84 -10.77
C PRO A 469 9.36 -26.51 -9.28
N ARG A 470 10.14 -25.55 -8.77
CA ARG A 470 10.17 -25.18 -7.35
C ARG A 470 9.08 -24.18 -6.96
N VAL A 471 7.83 -24.41 -7.37
CA VAL A 471 6.76 -23.41 -7.24
C VAL A 471 6.55 -22.93 -5.81
N LEU A 472 6.53 -23.83 -4.83
CA LEU A 472 6.38 -23.44 -3.42
C LEU A 472 7.53 -22.54 -2.95
N LEU A 473 8.77 -22.83 -3.34
CA LEU A 473 9.92 -21.99 -2.98
C LEU A 473 9.77 -20.57 -3.55
N PHE A 474 9.39 -20.44 -4.82
CA PHE A 474 9.21 -19.12 -5.44
C PHE A 474 8.00 -18.37 -4.87
N LEU A 475 6.92 -19.07 -4.48
CA LEU A 475 5.82 -18.47 -3.72
C LEU A 475 6.31 -17.93 -2.37
N LEU A 476 7.11 -18.70 -1.63
CA LEU A 476 7.68 -18.26 -0.35
C LEU A 476 8.65 -17.09 -0.53
N LEU A 477 9.44 -17.06 -1.61
CA LEU A 477 10.31 -15.93 -1.94
C LEU A 477 9.52 -14.67 -2.30
N ALA A 478 8.41 -14.81 -3.02
CA ALA A 478 7.51 -13.71 -3.33
C ALA A 478 6.83 -13.18 -2.05
N ALA A 479 6.31 -14.07 -1.20
CA ALA A 479 5.73 -13.72 0.10
C ALA A 479 6.75 -13.03 1.01
N LEU A 480 8.01 -13.49 1.02
CA LEU A 480 9.09 -12.84 1.78
C LEU A 480 9.42 -11.45 1.22
N GLY A 481 9.49 -11.31 -0.11
CA GLY A 481 9.70 -10.01 -0.76
C GLY A 481 8.57 -9.03 -0.44
N HIS A 482 7.33 -9.51 -0.43
CA HIS A 482 6.15 -8.75 -0.05
C HIS A 482 6.21 -8.35 1.42
N GLY A 483 6.44 -9.31 2.32
CA GLY A 483 6.51 -9.03 3.75
C GLY A 483 7.65 -8.08 4.12
N LEU A 484 8.78 -8.16 3.42
CA LEU A 484 9.88 -7.22 3.57
C LEU A 484 9.49 -5.81 3.10
N PHE A 485 8.76 -5.69 2.00
CA PHE A 485 8.27 -4.41 1.50
C PHE A 485 7.34 -3.73 2.51
N ASP A 486 6.38 -4.47 3.07
CA ASP A 486 5.43 -3.92 4.05
C ASP A 486 6.10 -3.58 5.38
N ALA A 487 7.02 -4.42 5.85
CA ALA A 487 7.80 -4.14 7.06
C ALA A 487 8.63 -2.85 6.91
N LEU A 488 9.22 -2.62 5.72
CA LEU A 488 9.96 -1.38 5.43
C LEU A 488 9.06 -0.15 5.40
N LEU A 489 7.86 -0.26 4.82
CA LEU A 489 6.88 0.85 4.81
C LEU A 489 6.28 1.13 6.19
N SER A 490 6.23 0.11 7.06
CA SER A 490 5.66 0.21 8.41
C SER A 490 6.69 0.55 9.49
N THR A 491 7.97 0.73 9.12
CA THR A 491 9.06 1.10 10.03
C THR A 491 9.45 2.56 9.82
N ASP A 492 9.63 3.30 10.91
CA ASP A 492 10.02 4.71 10.86
C ASP A 492 11.33 4.89 10.06
N GLY A 493 11.29 5.71 9.01
CA GLY A 493 12.43 5.94 8.11
C GLY A 493 12.74 4.80 7.12
N GLY A 494 12.03 3.67 7.18
CA GLY A 494 12.27 2.50 6.33
C GLY A 494 11.84 2.66 4.87
N GLY A 495 10.97 3.63 4.55
CA GLY A 495 10.41 3.80 3.20
C GLY A 495 11.44 4.01 2.09
N VAL A 496 12.60 4.61 2.37
CA VAL A 496 13.68 4.76 1.38
C VAL A 496 14.28 3.41 0.99
N LEU A 497 14.40 2.48 1.93
CA LEU A 497 14.88 1.13 1.67
C LEU A 497 13.89 0.33 0.81
N ALA A 498 12.59 0.62 0.88
CA ALA A 498 11.60 0.01 -0.01
C ALA A 498 11.83 0.39 -1.49
N ILE A 499 12.39 1.57 -1.76
CA ILE A 499 12.78 1.99 -3.12
C ILE A 499 13.92 1.09 -3.62
N PHE A 500 14.95 0.90 -2.80
CA PHE A 500 16.07 0.01 -3.13
C PHE A 500 15.63 -1.45 -3.31
N LEU A 501 14.69 -1.92 -2.48
CA LEU A 501 14.08 -3.23 -2.65
C LEU A 501 13.37 -3.35 -4.01
N ASN A 502 12.61 -2.35 -4.45
CA ASN A 502 12.00 -2.34 -5.77
C ASN A 502 13.03 -2.40 -6.91
N VAL A 503 14.18 -1.74 -6.78
CA VAL A 503 15.28 -1.84 -7.76
C VAL A 503 15.85 -3.26 -7.80
N ALA A 504 16.03 -3.88 -6.63
CA ALA A 504 16.49 -5.25 -6.53
C ALA A 504 15.49 -6.23 -7.16
N LEU A 505 14.19 -6.05 -6.88
CA LEU A 505 13.10 -6.84 -7.47
C LEU A 505 13.02 -6.66 -8.98
N ALA A 506 13.20 -5.44 -9.50
CA ALA A 506 13.27 -5.18 -10.94
C ALA A 506 14.44 -5.93 -11.60
N SER A 507 15.59 -6.00 -10.92
CA SER A 507 16.76 -6.75 -11.40
C SER A 507 16.50 -8.26 -11.42
N VAL A 508 15.82 -8.78 -10.39
CA VAL A 508 15.35 -10.17 -10.35
C VAL A 508 14.37 -10.43 -11.49
N PHE A 509 13.35 -9.59 -11.65
CA PHE A 509 12.37 -9.69 -12.73
C PHE A 509 13.04 -9.77 -14.11
N VAL A 510 13.98 -8.87 -14.41
CA VAL A 510 14.74 -8.89 -15.67
C VAL A 510 15.49 -10.21 -15.84
N SER A 511 16.13 -10.72 -14.79
CA SER A 511 16.81 -12.02 -14.82
C SER A 511 15.85 -13.17 -15.12
N LEU A 512 14.66 -13.17 -14.50
CA LEU A 512 13.63 -14.19 -14.70
C LEU A 512 13.06 -14.15 -16.13
N VAL A 513 12.68 -12.97 -16.62
CA VAL A 513 12.19 -12.77 -17.99
C VAL A 513 13.23 -13.22 -19.00
N ARG A 514 14.49 -12.82 -18.84
CA ARG A 514 15.58 -13.25 -19.73
C ARG A 514 15.75 -14.75 -19.77
N ARG A 515 15.63 -15.43 -18.61
CA ARG A 515 15.69 -16.90 -18.55
C ARG A 515 14.49 -17.54 -19.24
N SER A 516 13.29 -17.03 -19.03
CA SER A 516 12.08 -17.54 -19.69
C SER A 516 12.12 -17.35 -21.21
N LEU A 517 12.59 -16.19 -21.70
CA LEU A 517 12.69 -15.86 -23.13
C LEU A 517 13.76 -16.65 -23.90
N ARG A 518 14.56 -17.48 -23.22
CA ARG A 518 15.42 -18.51 -23.85
C ARG A 518 14.60 -19.67 -24.44
N HIS A 519 13.31 -19.70 -24.15
CA HIS A 519 12.36 -20.68 -24.62
C HIS A 519 11.26 -19.93 -25.38
N GLY A 520 10.76 -20.53 -26.45
CA GLY A 520 9.46 -20.16 -27.04
C GLY A 520 8.43 -21.24 -26.73
N VAL A 521 7.41 -21.32 -27.59
CA VAL A 521 6.41 -22.40 -27.59
C VAL A 521 7.04 -23.78 -27.36
N VAL A 522 6.58 -24.45 -26.30
CA VAL A 522 7.11 -25.74 -25.86
C VAL A 522 6.27 -26.87 -26.44
N ASP A 523 6.78 -27.48 -27.51
CA ASP A 523 6.26 -28.71 -28.09
C ASP A 523 7.09 -29.95 -27.72
N ASP A 524 6.66 -31.13 -28.19
CA ASP A 524 7.36 -32.39 -27.94
C ASP A 524 8.77 -32.44 -28.54
N ALA A 525 9.08 -31.64 -29.57
CA ALA A 525 10.41 -31.57 -30.16
C ALA A 525 11.35 -30.75 -29.27
N VAL A 526 10.89 -29.60 -28.77
CA VAL A 526 11.64 -28.75 -27.83
C VAL A 526 11.93 -29.50 -26.52
N ARG A 527 11.00 -30.33 -26.04
CA ARG A 527 11.19 -31.16 -24.84
C ARG A 527 12.28 -32.23 -24.96
N ARG A 528 12.64 -32.63 -26.19
CA ARG A 528 13.68 -33.65 -26.44
C ARG A 528 15.09 -33.05 -26.49
N VAL A 529 15.22 -31.74 -26.67
CA VAL A 529 16.53 -31.06 -26.71
C VAL A 529 17.20 -31.20 -25.35
N ARG A 530 18.45 -31.68 -25.34
CA ARG A 530 19.20 -31.82 -24.09
C ARG A 530 19.74 -30.46 -23.63
N PRO A 531 19.74 -30.14 -22.33
CA PRO A 531 20.19 -28.84 -21.84
C PRO A 531 21.63 -28.47 -22.21
N ASP A 532 22.52 -29.46 -22.34
CA ASP A 532 23.93 -29.31 -22.73
C ASP A 532 24.13 -28.96 -24.21
N GLU A 533 23.13 -29.19 -25.06
CA GLU A 533 23.17 -28.83 -26.49
C GLU A 533 22.87 -27.34 -26.72
N ARG A 534 22.42 -26.60 -25.70
CA ARG A 534 22.01 -25.20 -25.82
C ARG A 534 23.20 -24.25 -25.74
N LYS A 535 23.59 -23.68 -26.89
CA LYS A 535 24.57 -22.58 -26.98
C LYS A 535 23.87 -21.23 -26.80
N LEU A 536 24.37 -20.39 -25.88
CA LEU A 536 23.77 -19.09 -25.55
C LEU A 536 24.68 -17.94 -26.02
N PHE A 537 24.14 -17.03 -26.84
CA PHE A 537 24.84 -15.85 -27.33
C PHE A 537 24.13 -14.60 -26.84
N ARG A 538 24.78 -13.80 -25.98
CA ARG A 538 24.17 -12.62 -25.40
C ARG A 538 24.24 -11.44 -26.36
N VAL A 539 23.09 -10.98 -26.81
CA VAL A 539 22.94 -9.80 -27.69
C VAL A 539 22.15 -8.70 -26.98
N GLY A 540 22.26 -7.47 -27.46
CA GLY A 540 21.63 -6.27 -26.95
C GLY A 540 22.64 -5.15 -26.66
N ARG A 541 22.16 -4.05 -26.08
CA ARG A 541 22.99 -2.88 -25.74
C ARG A 541 23.00 -2.67 -24.22
N PRO A 542 23.82 -3.42 -23.46
CA PRO A 542 23.78 -3.39 -21.99
C PRO A 542 24.00 -1.99 -21.41
N GLY A 543 24.85 -1.16 -22.04
CA GLY A 543 25.05 0.23 -21.63
C GLY A 543 23.79 1.10 -21.77
N LEU A 544 23.06 1.00 -22.89
CA LEU A 544 21.81 1.73 -23.08
C LEU A 544 20.70 1.21 -22.17
N PHE A 545 20.67 -0.10 -21.92
CA PHE A 545 19.76 -0.70 -20.95
C PHE A 545 20.03 -0.17 -19.55
N PHE A 546 21.30 -0.11 -19.13
CA PHE A 546 21.68 0.44 -17.84
C PHE A 546 21.31 1.93 -17.74
N LEU A 547 21.59 2.72 -18.77
CA LEU A 547 21.23 4.14 -18.81
C LEU A 547 19.70 4.34 -18.72
N SER A 548 18.93 3.56 -19.46
CA SER A 548 17.46 3.62 -19.45
C SER A 548 16.89 3.18 -18.10
N SER A 549 17.48 2.15 -17.50
CA SER A 549 17.13 1.67 -16.16
C SER A 549 17.44 2.72 -15.10
N LEU A 550 18.64 3.32 -15.12
CA LEU A 550 19.03 4.39 -14.22
C LEU A 550 18.10 5.60 -14.37
N ALA A 551 17.80 6.01 -15.61
CA ALA A 551 16.87 7.09 -15.89
C ALA A 551 15.48 6.81 -15.33
N LEU A 552 14.95 5.59 -15.49
CA LEU A 552 13.64 5.19 -14.94
C LEU A 552 13.60 5.38 -13.42
N HIS A 553 14.63 4.91 -12.70
CA HIS A 553 14.69 5.01 -11.24
C HIS A 553 14.88 6.44 -10.76
N VAL A 554 15.73 7.23 -11.43
CA VAL A 554 15.92 8.66 -11.12
C VAL A 554 14.63 9.44 -11.33
N LEU A 555 13.90 9.17 -12.42
CA LEU A 555 12.61 9.81 -12.69
C LEU A 555 11.53 9.37 -11.70
N ALA A 556 11.50 8.09 -11.32
CA ALA A 556 10.60 7.60 -10.28
C ALA A 556 10.87 8.27 -8.92
N PHE A 557 12.15 8.43 -8.54
CA PHE A 557 12.53 9.22 -7.36
C PHE A 557 12.14 10.70 -7.52
N GLY A 558 12.31 11.26 -8.72
CA GLY A 558 11.87 12.60 -9.06
C GLY A 558 10.37 12.82 -8.83
N ILE A 559 9.53 11.80 -9.05
CA ILE A 559 8.08 11.86 -8.75
C ILE A 559 7.84 11.97 -7.24
N VAL A 560 8.61 11.27 -6.41
CA VAL A 560 8.55 11.40 -4.94
C VAL A 560 8.93 12.81 -4.52
N VAL A 561 10.03 13.36 -5.08
CA VAL A 561 10.46 14.74 -4.84
C VAL A 561 9.40 15.74 -5.31
N LEU A 562 8.77 15.50 -6.45
CA LEU A 562 7.69 16.34 -6.98
C LEU A 562 6.45 16.31 -6.08
N GLY A 563 6.14 15.14 -5.49
CA GLY A 563 5.11 15.02 -4.46
C GLY A 563 5.45 15.81 -3.19
N GLY A 564 6.71 15.78 -2.74
CA GLY A 564 7.20 16.61 -1.64
C GLY A 564 7.12 18.10 -1.98
N TRP A 565 7.49 18.49 -3.19
CA TRP A 565 7.33 19.87 -3.66
C TRP A 565 5.86 20.30 -3.73
N TYR A 566 4.94 19.43 -4.14
CA TYR A 566 3.51 19.70 -4.08
C TYR A 566 3.02 19.95 -2.65
N GLN A 567 3.52 19.18 -1.68
CA GLN A 567 3.23 19.42 -0.26
C GLN A 567 3.78 20.78 0.19
N LEU A 568 5.02 21.13 -0.18
CA LEU A 568 5.63 22.43 0.11
C LEU A 568 4.92 23.61 -0.59
N ALA A 569 4.39 23.39 -1.79
CA ALA A 569 3.59 24.33 -2.56
C ALA A 569 2.13 24.43 -2.06
N ARG A 570 1.85 23.93 -0.85
CA ARG A 570 0.53 23.94 -0.19
C ARG A 570 -0.57 23.31 -1.03
N HIS A 571 -0.22 22.28 -1.79
CA HIS A 571 -1.15 21.45 -2.57
C HIS A 571 -1.96 22.24 -3.61
N ARG A 572 -1.42 23.36 -4.12
CA ARG A 572 -2.01 24.09 -5.25
C ARG A 572 -1.30 23.66 -6.53
N PRO A 573 -1.91 22.83 -7.40
CA PRO A 573 -1.32 22.51 -8.68
C PRO A 573 -1.25 23.78 -9.53
N ASN A 574 -0.05 24.34 -9.67
CA ASN A 574 0.21 25.45 -10.57
C ASN A 574 0.64 24.91 -11.95
N ALA A 575 0.71 25.79 -12.95
CA ALA A 575 1.15 25.42 -14.30
C ALA A 575 2.52 24.71 -14.27
N THR A 576 3.43 25.15 -13.40
CA THR A 576 4.75 24.53 -13.21
C THR A 576 4.65 23.08 -12.74
N PHE A 577 3.73 22.76 -11.83
CA PHE A 577 3.48 21.40 -11.37
C PHE A 577 2.90 20.52 -12.47
N VAL A 578 1.91 21.03 -13.21
CA VAL A 578 1.27 20.27 -14.30
C VAL A 578 2.27 20.00 -15.43
N VAL A 579 3.02 21.02 -15.86
CA VAL A 579 4.04 20.88 -16.90
C VAL A 579 5.18 19.97 -16.41
N GLY A 580 5.69 20.19 -15.20
CA GLY A 580 6.77 19.38 -14.62
C GLY A 580 6.40 17.90 -14.46
N SER A 581 5.22 17.61 -13.92
CA SER A 581 4.70 16.23 -13.81
C SER A 581 4.49 15.59 -15.19
N SER A 582 3.94 16.32 -16.15
CA SER A 582 3.72 15.82 -17.51
C SER A 582 5.02 15.47 -18.23
N VAL A 583 6.03 16.34 -18.15
CA VAL A 583 7.37 16.09 -18.71
C VAL A 583 8.01 14.88 -18.02
N MET A 584 7.92 14.78 -16.70
CA MET A 584 8.48 13.65 -15.95
C MET A 584 7.83 12.32 -16.35
N LEU A 585 6.51 12.27 -16.49
CA LEU A 585 5.78 11.08 -16.97
C LEU A 585 6.17 10.71 -18.41
N ALA A 586 6.34 11.69 -19.29
CA ALA A 586 6.79 11.45 -20.66
C ALA A 586 8.22 10.87 -20.69
N LEU A 587 9.14 11.45 -19.92
CA LEU A 587 10.50 10.94 -19.79
C LEU A 587 10.53 9.53 -19.19
N LEU A 588 9.64 9.25 -18.24
CA LEU A 588 9.51 7.92 -17.65
C LEU A 588 9.06 6.90 -18.69
N ALA A 589 8.09 7.26 -19.54
CA ALA A 589 7.66 6.42 -20.66
C ALA A 589 8.79 6.17 -21.67
N VAL A 590 9.63 7.17 -21.95
CA VAL A 590 10.82 7.03 -22.80
C VAL A 590 11.84 6.09 -22.17
N ALA A 591 12.12 6.24 -20.86
CA ALA A 591 13.03 5.36 -20.13
C ALA A 591 12.52 3.91 -20.10
N ALA A 592 11.22 3.71 -19.83
CA ALA A 592 10.58 2.40 -19.88
C ALA A 592 10.67 1.78 -21.29
N PHE A 593 10.39 2.55 -22.34
CA PHE A 593 10.56 2.10 -23.72
C PHE A 593 12.02 1.69 -23.99
N GLY A 594 12.98 2.52 -23.58
CA GLY A 594 14.42 2.23 -23.69
C GLY A 594 14.81 0.91 -23.05
N ILE A 595 14.32 0.61 -21.85
CA ILE A 595 14.51 -0.69 -21.17
C ILE A 595 14.01 -1.85 -22.05
N SER A 596 12.78 -1.78 -22.55
CA SER A 596 12.19 -2.84 -23.38
C SER A 596 12.86 -3.01 -24.75
N ALA A 597 13.45 -1.93 -25.28
CA ALA A 597 14.08 -1.93 -26.60
C ALA A 597 15.56 -2.34 -26.55
N THR A 598 16.23 -2.20 -25.41
CA THR A 598 17.67 -2.43 -25.27
C THR A 598 18.04 -3.57 -24.33
N LEU A 599 17.03 -4.22 -23.73
CA LEU A 599 17.17 -5.38 -22.84
C LEU A 599 18.12 -6.42 -23.47
N PRO A 600 19.25 -6.73 -22.80
CA PRO A 600 20.12 -7.80 -23.27
C PRO A 600 19.39 -9.15 -23.20
N LEU A 601 19.27 -9.83 -24.34
CA LEU A 601 18.61 -11.12 -24.47
C LEU A 601 19.64 -12.17 -24.91
N ASP A 602 19.35 -13.44 -24.62
CA ASP A 602 20.22 -14.53 -25.02
C ASP A 602 19.60 -15.19 -26.27
N VAL A 603 20.34 -15.22 -27.38
CA VAL A 603 20.03 -16.06 -28.54
C VAL A 603 20.41 -17.49 -28.17
N VAL A 604 19.46 -18.42 -28.32
CA VAL A 604 19.69 -19.84 -28.08
C VAL A 604 19.81 -20.56 -29.42
N VAL A 605 20.88 -21.31 -29.59
CA VAL A 605 21.09 -22.21 -30.74
C VAL A 605 21.23 -23.63 -30.18
N ASP A 606 20.36 -24.54 -30.60
CA ASP A 606 20.32 -25.93 -30.12
C ASP A 606 19.85 -26.92 -31.19
N GLY A 607 19.67 -28.19 -30.82
CA GLY A 607 19.24 -29.25 -31.74
C GLY A 607 17.86 -29.03 -32.38
N TYR A 608 17.00 -28.20 -31.79
CA TYR A 608 15.71 -27.83 -32.39
C TYR A 608 15.88 -26.74 -33.45
N GLY A 609 16.63 -25.68 -33.12
CA GLY A 609 16.77 -24.53 -34.00
C GLY A 609 17.35 -23.30 -33.31
N VAL A 610 16.78 -22.14 -33.62
CA VAL A 610 17.15 -20.86 -33.01
C VAL A 610 15.97 -20.28 -32.23
N THR A 611 16.20 -19.89 -30.99
CA THR A 611 15.23 -19.15 -30.16
C THR A 611 15.77 -17.78 -29.79
N PHE A 612 14.98 -16.74 -30.01
CA PHE A 612 15.32 -15.37 -29.62
C PHE A 612 14.10 -14.58 -29.18
N GLY A 613 14.12 -14.09 -27.94
CA GLY A 613 13.02 -13.26 -27.40
C GLY A 613 11.67 -13.97 -27.43
N GLY A 614 11.63 -15.25 -27.06
CA GLY A 614 10.42 -16.09 -27.14
C GLY A 614 10.14 -16.66 -28.53
N ALA A 615 10.68 -16.09 -29.62
CA ALA A 615 10.46 -16.63 -30.96
C ALA A 615 11.36 -17.84 -31.23
N ALA A 616 10.80 -19.04 -31.22
CA ALA A 616 11.48 -20.27 -31.63
C ALA A 616 11.28 -20.57 -33.12
N ARG A 617 12.35 -20.93 -33.83
CA ARG A 617 12.32 -21.40 -35.23
C ARG A 617 13.14 -22.67 -35.37
N SER A 618 12.49 -23.74 -35.81
CA SER A 618 13.16 -25.01 -36.10
C SER A 618 14.11 -24.88 -37.29
N TRP A 619 15.15 -25.71 -37.33
CA TRP A 619 16.08 -25.76 -38.46
C TRP A 619 15.41 -26.00 -39.82
N SER A 620 14.25 -26.68 -39.87
CA SER A 620 13.48 -26.90 -41.09
C SER A 620 12.88 -25.62 -41.68
N ARG A 621 12.64 -24.60 -40.86
CA ARG A 621 12.02 -23.33 -41.24
C ARG A 621 13.05 -22.24 -41.56
N ILE A 622 14.34 -22.47 -41.29
CA ILE A 622 15.42 -21.51 -41.57
C ILE A 622 15.99 -21.82 -42.96
N ARG A 623 15.90 -20.85 -43.88
CA ARG A 623 16.36 -21.00 -45.28
C ARG A 623 17.83 -20.64 -45.43
N ARG A 624 18.21 -19.48 -44.89
CA ARG A 624 19.57 -18.93 -44.91
C ARG A 624 19.72 -17.89 -43.80
N PHE A 625 20.94 -17.42 -43.61
CA PHE A 625 21.20 -16.26 -42.76
C PHE A 625 22.18 -15.29 -43.45
N GLU A 626 22.09 -14.02 -43.07
CA GLU A 626 22.94 -12.94 -43.57
C GLU A 626 23.46 -12.12 -42.38
N VAL A 627 24.73 -11.72 -42.40
CA VAL A 627 25.31 -10.83 -41.38
C VAL A 627 25.20 -9.39 -41.88
N LYS A 628 24.53 -8.52 -41.11
CA LYS A 628 24.36 -7.09 -41.40
C LYS A 628 24.90 -6.26 -40.25
N GLY A 629 26.17 -5.88 -40.35
CA GLY A 629 26.84 -5.09 -39.31
C GLY A 629 26.90 -5.83 -37.98
N ASP A 630 26.27 -5.26 -36.95
CA ASP A 630 26.14 -5.82 -35.60
C ASP A 630 24.96 -6.79 -35.44
N HIS A 631 24.30 -7.20 -36.53
CA HIS A 631 23.16 -8.11 -36.51
C HIS A 631 23.34 -9.33 -37.41
N VAL A 632 22.63 -10.41 -37.08
CA VAL A 632 22.42 -11.57 -37.96
C VAL A 632 20.93 -11.65 -38.31
N VAL A 633 20.62 -11.62 -39.60
CA VAL A 633 19.25 -11.78 -40.12
C VAL A 633 19.07 -13.24 -40.50
N LEU A 634 18.14 -13.92 -39.84
CA LEU A 634 17.67 -15.24 -40.25
C LEU A 634 16.51 -15.09 -41.23
N ASP A 635 16.64 -15.66 -42.42
CA ASP A 635 15.57 -15.76 -43.40
C ASP A 635 14.77 -17.03 -43.10
N CYS A 636 13.61 -16.86 -42.48
CA CYS A 636 12.76 -17.94 -42.00
C CYS A 636 11.43 -17.96 -42.74
N GLU A 637 10.83 -19.16 -42.84
CA GLU A 637 9.43 -19.31 -43.18
C GLU A 637 8.56 -18.58 -42.13
N GLY A 638 7.71 -17.66 -42.58
CA GLY A 638 6.92 -16.78 -41.71
C GLY A 638 7.55 -15.40 -41.42
N GLY A 639 8.70 -15.08 -42.01
CA GLY A 639 9.33 -13.76 -41.95
C GLY A 639 10.71 -13.75 -41.30
N PRO A 640 11.54 -12.73 -41.57
CA PRO A 640 12.91 -12.68 -41.08
C PRO A 640 12.98 -12.42 -39.57
N ILE A 641 13.93 -13.07 -38.88
CA ILE A 641 14.25 -12.79 -37.48
C ILE A 641 15.57 -12.05 -37.40
N LEU A 642 15.58 -10.90 -36.73
CA LEU A 642 16.77 -10.11 -36.48
C LEU A 642 17.38 -10.48 -35.14
N LEU A 643 18.56 -11.10 -35.16
CA LEU A 643 19.36 -11.42 -33.98
C LEU A 643 20.40 -10.33 -33.77
N GLY A 644 20.38 -9.67 -32.63
CA GLY A 644 21.29 -8.55 -32.36
C GLY A 644 20.59 -7.34 -31.77
N PRO A 645 21.32 -6.23 -31.56
CA PRO A 645 22.72 -6.01 -31.92
C PRO A 645 23.71 -6.78 -31.03
N GLY A 646 24.89 -7.18 -31.49
CA GLY A 646 25.93 -7.85 -30.70
C GLY A 646 27.34 -7.28 -30.90
N SER A 647 28.27 -7.55 -29.97
CA SER A 647 29.68 -7.22 -30.20
C SER A 647 30.27 -8.08 -31.31
N PRO A 648 31.35 -7.64 -32.00
CA PRO A 648 31.97 -8.41 -33.08
C PRO A 648 32.24 -9.87 -32.70
N ASP A 649 32.83 -10.12 -31.53
CA ASP A 649 33.15 -11.47 -31.03
C ASP A 649 31.90 -12.34 -30.83
N VAL A 650 30.80 -11.75 -30.35
CA VAL A 650 29.54 -12.46 -30.14
C VAL A 650 28.89 -12.81 -31.47
N ILE A 651 28.90 -11.88 -32.42
CA ILE A 651 28.35 -12.10 -33.75
C ILE A 651 29.16 -13.17 -34.49
N GLU A 652 30.49 -13.12 -34.41
CA GLU A 652 31.36 -14.15 -35.00
C GLU A 652 31.08 -15.54 -34.41
N SER A 653 30.99 -15.63 -33.08
CA SER A 653 30.69 -16.88 -32.38
C SER A 653 29.28 -17.42 -32.72
N LEU A 654 28.29 -16.53 -32.83
CA LEU A 654 26.93 -16.87 -33.24
C LEU A 654 26.90 -17.40 -34.67
N VAL A 655 27.59 -16.73 -35.59
CA VAL A 655 27.69 -17.15 -37.00
C VAL A 655 28.37 -18.52 -37.10
N ALA A 656 29.42 -18.78 -36.34
CA ALA A 656 30.07 -20.08 -36.31
C ALA A 656 29.09 -21.19 -35.91
N ALA A 657 28.29 -20.99 -34.85
CA ALA A 657 27.27 -21.95 -34.42
C ALA A 657 26.14 -22.14 -35.45
N LEU A 658 25.71 -21.09 -36.14
CA LEU A 658 24.71 -21.18 -37.21
C LEU A 658 25.24 -21.96 -38.42
N ARG A 659 26.52 -21.81 -38.77
CA ARG A 659 27.15 -22.52 -39.90
C ARG A 659 27.18 -24.03 -39.71
N GLU A 660 27.36 -24.52 -38.48
CA GLU A 660 27.32 -25.96 -38.15
C GLU A 660 26.01 -26.62 -38.62
N HIS A 661 24.90 -25.87 -38.64
CA HIS A 661 23.56 -26.41 -38.90
C HIS A 661 22.97 -26.02 -40.26
N VAL A 662 23.23 -24.79 -40.72
CA VAL A 662 22.67 -24.27 -41.99
C VAL A 662 23.56 -24.63 -43.19
N GLY A 663 24.88 -24.75 -42.99
CA GLY A 663 25.84 -25.03 -44.07
C GLY A 663 25.90 -26.49 -44.54
N THR A 664 25.44 -27.44 -43.73
CA THR A 664 25.49 -28.89 -44.03
C THR A 664 24.32 -29.37 -44.88
N ARG A 665 23.19 -28.65 -44.94
CA ARG A 665 21.97 -29.08 -45.66
C ARG A 665 21.78 -28.49 -47.06
N VAL A 666 22.58 -27.49 -47.45
CA VAL A 666 22.45 -26.88 -48.78
C VAL A 666 22.92 -27.82 -49.88
N GLY A 667 23.84 -28.76 -49.58
CA GLY A 667 24.30 -29.77 -50.53
C GLY A 667 23.29 -30.90 -50.84
N GLU A 668 22.35 -31.20 -49.94
CA GLU A 668 21.37 -32.29 -50.14
C GLU A 668 20.02 -31.80 -50.73
N ARG A 669 19.69 -30.50 -50.57
CA ARG A 669 18.45 -29.92 -51.12
C ARG A 669 18.55 -29.44 -52.57
N THR A 670 19.75 -29.10 -53.06
CA THR A 670 19.94 -28.83 -54.50
C THR A 670 19.76 -30.10 -55.34
N ALA A 671 20.03 -31.29 -54.80
CA ALA A 671 19.83 -32.56 -55.51
C ALA A 671 18.35 -33.00 -55.62
N THR A 672 17.46 -32.50 -54.74
CA THR A 672 16.07 -32.98 -54.64
C THR A 672 15.02 -32.04 -55.23
N LEU A 673 15.32 -30.76 -55.46
CA LEU A 673 14.39 -29.84 -56.13
C LEU A 673 14.55 -29.82 -57.65
N GLU A 674 15.77 -30.00 -58.19
CA GLU A 674 15.97 -30.11 -59.65
C GLU A 674 15.52 -31.47 -60.22
N SER A 675 15.41 -32.52 -59.41
CA SER A 675 14.96 -33.84 -59.87
C SER A 675 13.43 -34.02 -59.88
N VAL A 676 12.67 -33.13 -59.24
CA VAL A 676 11.19 -33.15 -59.25
C VAL A 676 10.61 -32.20 -60.30
N ALA A 677 11.31 -31.12 -60.68
CA ALA A 677 10.88 -30.20 -61.73
C ALA A 677 11.10 -30.73 -63.18
N ALA A 678 11.66 -31.93 -63.34
CA ALA A 678 11.87 -32.57 -64.64
C ALA A 678 10.89 -33.73 -64.94
N ARG A 679 9.90 -33.95 -64.06
CA ARG A 679 8.80 -34.92 -64.25
C ARG A 679 7.51 -34.36 -63.66
N ASP A 680 6.94 -33.36 -64.31
CA ASP A 680 5.50 -33.12 -64.43
C ASP A 680 5.22 -32.14 -65.57
#